data_AF-A0A935EX17-F1
#
_entry.id   AF-A0A935EX17-F1
#
_cell.length_a   1.000
_cell.length_b   1.000
_cell.length_c   1.000
_cell.angle_alpha   90.00
_cell.angle_beta   90.00
_cell.angle_gamma   90.00
#
_symmetry.space_group_name_H-M   'P 1'
#
loop_
_entity.id
_entity.type
_entity.pdbx_description
1 polymer ?
#
loop_
_entity_poly.entity_id
_entity_poly.type
_entity_poly.pdbx_seq_one_letter_code
_entity_poly.pdbx_strand_id
1 'polypeptide(L)'
;MLDDSLDEVPIGEKGELCLGGIGLARGYRNSPELTAQKFPDHPKFGRIYRTGDLVNCDLQGNYFYHGRIDSQVKLRGYHIELEAIESTLAECRGVREAACRVQQEGAQQLLAAYIVAEAGHTPSFDDLKNALRRALPSYMVPGRFALIGELPKTVGGKLNRRELPTIEAPGQDEDKIIVPPRNGVEEKLAATIRQVLNLQNDISIEDDFFNDLGGDSLHSAILVSLLRDDAATQSVTVRDIYETRTVAALAERLQSASETGAADFIEEAPARAPVSPVAATLMQIAWLAAGLIGGSVITYIAAFELLPLLIEAIGFISFILLSPILIFAGLVIYTPLSVIFAVSIKKLLIGRYRPLRAPVWGSFYVRNWMVQITVRIIPWPMLEGTVFQQMALRALGARIGRRVHIHRGVNLLQGGWDLLEIGDDVTISQEAALRLIDLEGGQIVAGSISIGDGATLDIRAGLGGNTVMEPESYLTALSSLSEGGRIPRGEKWDGIPAEKAGLAPQKPDLDPAERSYSQLQHGVMLVAARFLLGLVLLLPLELPTAVLAILYGLDSQSALNWINSPNLSGSFLLASALLVTLPLPLALAIEAFAVRALGTVRPGVINRWGISYIRVWLKSWMVQSAGEALSGTLFWPIWLRMAGMKVGRDCEISTIIDVVPELIEIGPETFFADGIYLGGPRVHRGTVELALTRLGSNTFLGNHAVIPLGQKLPDDVLIGVSTVADETIIRPGTSWFGQPPFELPRREVIEVDRNLTHNPSTIRYLNRVFWELLRFTLTVIPVLVFSAWFKLLSMAERDYSFPVFLLVDVPLMNLGVTVFFCLLLVALKWMLLGRVRPGIHPLWSCWCSRWDFLYVAWGIYARPALTLLEGTLLLNWYLRAMGSRIGRNVVLGGGFAQVVDPDMLNFEEGSTVTCHFQAHTFEDRVLKIDHVWIRPGATVAGNAVMLYGADVGANTYVAPHSVVMKREVLLPRRSYAGCPVTIQRHQESIKPESQSI
;
A
#
# COMPACT_ATOMS: atom_id res chain seq x y z
N MET A 1 -5.79 -20.06 -47.75
CA MET A 1 -4.32 -20.08 -47.80
C MET A 1 -3.94 -19.52 -49.15
N LEU A 2 -3.02 -18.56 -49.16
CA LEU A 2 -2.63 -17.87 -50.39
C LEU A 2 -1.12 -17.95 -50.60
N ASP A 3 -0.66 -17.86 -51.85
CA ASP A 3 0.75 -17.69 -52.18
C ASP A 3 1.16 -16.20 -52.13
N ASP A 4 2.41 -15.90 -52.51
CA ASP A 4 2.96 -14.54 -52.51
C ASP A 4 2.26 -13.60 -53.52
N SER A 5 1.61 -14.16 -54.55
CA SER A 5 0.80 -13.43 -55.53
C SER A 5 -0.65 -13.22 -55.06
N LEU A 6 -0.97 -13.70 -53.86
CA LEU A 6 -2.31 -13.78 -53.28
C LEU A 6 -3.26 -14.75 -54.00
N ASP A 7 -2.74 -15.73 -54.74
CA ASP A 7 -3.56 -16.77 -55.36
C ASP A 7 -3.79 -17.94 -54.40
N GLU A 8 -4.94 -18.61 -54.51
CA GLU A 8 -5.25 -19.78 -53.68
C GLU A 8 -4.32 -20.94 -53.98
N VAL A 9 -3.64 -21.46 -52.94
CA VAL A 9 -2.77 -22.62 -53.08
C VAL A 9 -3.57 -23.94 -53.07
N PRO A 10 -3.15 -24.96 -53.86
CA PRO A 10 -3.78 -26.28 -53.86
C PRO A 10 -3.72 -26.98 -52.48
N ILE A 11 -4.66 -27.89 -52.25
CA ILE A 11 -4.68 -28.74 -51.04
C ILE A 11 -3.40 -29.58 -50.98
N GLY A 12 -2.74 -29.59 -49.81
CA GLY A 12 -1.46 -30.25 -49.56
C GLY A 12 -0.23 -29.33 -49.68
N GLU A 13 -0.32 -28.25 -50.45
CA GLU A 13 0.79 -27.29 -50.63
C GLU A 13 0.85 -26.25 -49.52
N LYS A 14 2.04 -25.67 -49.31
CA LYS A 14 2.27 -24.66 -48.28
C LYS A 14 1.90 -23.28 -48.81
N GLY A 15 1.15 -22.52 -48.03
CA GLY A 15 0.81 -21.13 -48.33
C GLY A 15 0.68 -20.31 -47.05
N GLU A 16 0.62 -18.98 -47.21
CA GLU A 16 0.36 -18.06 -46.10
C GLU A 16 -1.09 -18.20 -45.62
N LEU A 17 -1.28 -18.24 -44.30
CA LEU A 17 -2.59 -18.13 -43.69
C LEU A 17 -3.06 -16.68 -43.76
N CYS A 18 -4.20 -16.45 -44.41
CA CYS A 18 -4.85 -15.14 -44.45
C CYS A 18 -6.21 -15.22 -43.77
N LEU A 19 -6.51 -14.23 -42.93
CA LEU A 19 -7.77 -14.13 -42.21
C LEU A 19 -8.69 -13.13 -42.89
N GLY A 20 -9.99 -13.41 -42.93
CA GLY A 20 -11.02 -12.51 -43.46
C GLY A 20 -12.21 -12.38 -42.52
N GLY A 21 -13.08 -11.40 -42.77
CA GLY A 21 -14.36 -11.24 -42.07
C GLY A 21 -14.37 -10.20 -40.95
N ILE A 22 -15.42 -10.23 -40.12
CA ILE A 22 -15.73 -9.18 -39.13
C ILE A 22 -14.71 -9.04 -37.99
N GLY A 23 -13.83 -10.04 -37.81
CA GLY A 23 -12.80 -10.06 -36.77
C GLY A 23 -11.54 -9.26 -37.10
N LEU A 24 -11.44 -8.66 -38.29
CA LEU A 24 -10.26 -7.90 -38.70
C LEU A 24 -10.13 -6.58 -37.93
N ALA A 25 -8.91 -6.27 -37.51
CA ALA A 25 -8.59 -4.96 -36.95
C ALA A 25 -8.78 -3.85 -38.00
N ARG A 26 -9.04 -2.61 -37.55
CA ARG A 26 -9.13 -1.45 -38.44
C ARG A 26 -7.80 -1.13 -39.15
N GLY A 27 -6.67 -1.52 -38.56
CA GLY A 27 -5.33 -1.30 -39.07
C GLY A 27 -4.34 -1.01 -37.94
N TYR A 28 -3.10 -0.70 -38.29
CA TYR A 28 -2.08 -0.25 -37.34
C TYR A 28 -2.21 1.26 -37.10
N ARG A 29 -2.15 1.66 -35.82
CA ARG A 29 -2.31 3.05 -35.41
C ARG A 29 -1.12 3.88 -35.89
N ASN A 30 -1.39 4.99 -36.60
CA ASN A 30 -0.39 5.90 -37.17
C ASN A 30 0.60 5.26 -38.17
N SER A 31 0.27 4.09 -38.72
CA SER A 31 1.10 3.40 -39.71
C SER A 31 0.25 2.96 -40.91
N PRO A 32 -0.18 3.92 -41.77
CA PRO A 32 -1.04 3.62 -42.91
C PRO A 32 -0.36 2.72 -43.94
N GLU A 33 0.96 2.85 -44.11
CA GLU A 33 1.75 2.03 -45.04
C GLU A 33 1.77 0.55 -44.61
N LEU A 34 2.11 0.28 -43.34
CA LEU A 34 2.08 -1.08 -42.78
C LEU A 34 0.66 -1.66 -42.77
N THR A 35 -0.36 -0.82 -42.57
CA THR A 35 -1.76 -1.22 -42.64
C THR A 35 -2.12 -1.67 -44.05
N ALA A 36 -1.75 -0.90 -45.08
CA ALA A 36 -1.98 -1.28 -46.48
C ALA A 36 -1.24 -2.57 -46.86
N GLN A 37 -0.03 -2.75 -46.32
CA GLN A 37 0.80 -3.94 -46.60
C GLN A 37 0.24 -5.22 -45.97
N LYS A 38 -0.22 -5.17 -44.70
CA LYS A 38 -0.71 -6.35 -43.96
C LYS A 38 -2.22 -6.57 -44.10
N PHE A 39 -2.99 -5.54 -44.47
CA PHE A 39 -4.44 -5.61 -44.68
C PHE A 39 -4.86 -5.26 -46.12
N PRO A 40 -4.40 -6.00 -47.16
CA PRO A 40 -4.77 -5.72 -48.54
C PRO A 40 -6.24 -6.09 -48.82
N ASP A 41 -6.81 -5.46 -49.84
CA ASP A 41 -8.11 -5.87 -50.41
C ASP A 41 -7.90 -6.95 -51.48
N HIS A 42 -8.40 -8.15 -51.18
CA HIS A 42 -8.34 -9.30 -52.08
C HIS A 42 -9.56 -9.32 -53.03
N PRO A 43 -9.38 -9.55 -54.34
CA PRO A 43 -10.46 -9.47 -55.33
C PRO A 43 -11.64 -10.43 -55.06
N LYS A 44 -11.37 -11.60 -54.45
CA LYS A 44 -12.40 -12.61 -54.12
C LYS A 44 -12.91 -12.55 -52.68
N PHE A 45 -12.10 -12.08 -51.74
CA PHE A 45 -12.35 -12.22 -50.29
C PHE A 45 -12.56 -10.87 -49.58
N GLY A 46 -12.45 -9.76 -50.31
CA GLY A 46 -12.46 -8.42 -49.73
C GLY A 46 -11.21 -8.19 -48.89
N ARG A 47 -11.31 -7.33 -47.87
CA ARG A 47 -10.21 -7.04 -46.97
C ARG A 47 -9.76 -8.30 -46.22
N ILE A 48 -8.48 -8.64 -46.34
CA ILE A 48 -7.86 -9.79 -45.65
C ILE A 48 -6.71 -9.31 -44.78
N TYR A 49 -6.35 -10.09 -43.75
CA TYR A 49 -5.14 -9.89 -42.95
C TYR A 49 -4.13 -11.00 -43.23
N ARG A 50 -2.93 -10.59 -43.63
CA ARG A 50 -1.78 -11.45 -43.85
C ARG A 50 -1.11 -11.76 -42.52
N THR A 51 -1.26 -12.99 -42.02
CA THR A 51 -0.79 -13.37 -40.68
C THR A 51 0.72 -13.54 -40.59
N GLY A 52 1.38 -13.78 -41.73
CA GLY A 52 2.75 -14.24 -41.77
C GLY A 52 2.93 -15.70 -41.36
N ASP A 53 1.88 -16.47 -41.11
CA ASP A 53 1.98 -17.89 -40.72
C ASP A 53 1.96 -18.80 -41.96
N LEU A 54 2.95 -19.69 -42.10
CA LEU A 54 3.03 -20.67 -43.17
C LEU A 54 2.32 -21.96 -42.75
N VAL A 55 1.32 -22.36 -43.53
CA VAL A 55 0.46 -23.51 -43.22
C VAL A 55 0.26 -24.38 -44.46
N ASN A 56 -0.06 -25.67 -44.29
CA ASN A 56 -0.69 -26.47 -45.35
C ASN A 56 -2.00 -27.09 -44.86
N CYS A 57 -2.91 -27.39 -45.79
CA CYS A 57 -4.21 -28.00 -45.49
C CYS A 57 -4.27 -29.41 -46.06
N ASP A 58 -4.80 -30.38 -45.31
CA ASP A 58 -5.04 -31.74 -45.81
C ASP A 58 -6.42 -31.87 -46.50
N LEU A 59 -6.67 -33.05 -47.08
CA LEU A 59 -7.95 -33.38 -47.74
C LEU A 59 -9.14 -33.45 -46.76
N GLN A 60 -8.90 -33.42 -45.45
CA GLN A 60 -9.91 -33.47 -44.39
C GLN A 60 -10.23 -32.07 -43.84
N GLY A 61 -9.52 -31.03 -44.31
CA GLY A 61 -9.71 -29.64 -43.88
C GLY A 61 -8.91 -29.25 -42.64
N ASN A 62 -7.94 -30.07 -42.20
CA ASN A 62 -7.06 -29.73 -41.09
C ASN A 62 -5.87 -28.91 -41.58
N TYR A 63 -5.54 -27.86 -40.82
CA TYR A 63 -4.38 -27.00 -41.11
C TYR A 63 -3.19 -27.40 -40.24
N PHE A 64 -2.05 -27.66 -40.86
CA PHE A 64 -0.78 -27.90 -40.18
C PHE A 64 0.12 -26.68 -40.29
N TYR A 65 0.61 -26.21 -39.13
CA TYR A 65 1.46 -25.04 -39.01
C TYR A 65 2.94 -25.39 -39.19
N HIS A 66 3.64 -24.63 -40.04
CA HIS A 66 5.05 -24.85 -40.41
C HIS A 66 5.99 -23.71 -39.99
N GLY A 67 5.50 -22.70 -39.26
CA GLY A 67 6.30 -21.56 -38.79
C GLY A 67 5.82 -20.21 -39.37
N ARG A 68 6.59 -19.14 -39.10
CA ARG A 68 6.34 -17.80 -39.65
C ARG A 68 7.20 -17.51 -40.89
N ILE A 69 6.69 -16.63 -41.74
CA ILE A 69 7.33 -16.08 -42.94
C ILE A 69 8.21 -14.86 -42.58
N ASP A 70 7.91 -14.17 -41.47
CA ASP A 70 8.67 -13.03 -40.95
C ASP A 70 9.66 -13.41 -39.82
N SER A 71 10.50 -12.46 -39.41
CA SER A 71 11.61 -12.61 -38.46
C SER A 71 11.19 -12.59 -36.98
N GLN A 72 9.88 -12.53 -36.70
CA GLN A 72 9.34 -12.48 -35.34
C GLN A 72 9.38 -13.84 -34.65
N VAL A 73 9.89 -13.89 -33.43
CA VAL A 73 10.05 -15.14 -32.66
C VAL A 73 9.34 -15.07 -31.31
N LYS A 74 8.83 -16.21 -30.83
CA LYS A 74 8.31 -16.36 -29.48
C LYS A 74 9.35 -17.04 -28.60
N LEU A 75 9.76 -16.37 -27.52
CA LEU A 75 10.70 -16.90 -26.53
C LEU A 75 10.10 -16.77 -25.13
N ARG A 76 9.86 -17.90 -24.44
CA ARG A 76 9.32 -17.91 -23.06
C ARG A 76 8.03 -17.08 -22.89
N GLY A 77 7.17 -17.07 -23.92
CA GLY A 77 5.92 -16.32 -23.95
C GLY A 77 6.04 -14.86 -24.43
N TYR A 78 7.24 -14.33 -24.59
CA TYR A 78 7.49 -12.99 -25.13
C TYR A 78 7.57 -13.01 -26.66
N HIS A 79 6.95 -12.01 -27.29
CA HIS A 79 7.14 -11.72 -28.71
C HIS A 79 8.38 -10.86 -28.88
N ILE A 80 9.37 -11.36 -29.61
CA ILE A 80 10.66 -10.69 -29.81
C ILE A 80 10.84 -10.38 -31.30
N GLU A 81 11.11 -9.11 -31.59
CA GLU A 81 11.53 -8.63 -32.91
C GLU A 81 13.05 -8.73 -32.99
N LEU A 82 13.56 -9.74 -33.72
CA LEU A 82 15.01 -9.97 -33.83
C LEU A 82 15.74 -8.78 -34.45
N GLU A 83 15.10 -8.08 -35.38
CA GLU A 83 15.66 -6.91 -36.07
C GLU A 83 15.96 -5.73 -35.13
N ALA A 84 15.21 -5.58 -34.03
CA ALA A 84 15.48 -4.54 -33.03
C ALA A 84 16.78 -4.82 -32.24
N ILE A 85 17.10 -6.10 -32.03
CA ILE A 85 18.34 -6.54 -31.38
C ILE A 85 19.51 -6.37 -32.35
N GLU A 86 19.30 -6.76 -33.61
CA GLU A 86 20.28 -6.64 -34.68
C GLU A 86 20.65 -5.18 -34.96
N SER A 87 19.68 -4.26 -35.01
CA SER A 87 19.94 -2.83 -35.22
C SER A 87 20.74 -2.22 -34.06
N THR A 88 20.37 -2.55 -32.83
CA THR A 88 21.09 -2.08 -31.63
C THR A 88 22.53 -2.61 -31.59
N LEU A 89 22.75 -3.87 -32.00
CA LEU A 89 24.09 -4.44 -32.12
C LEU A 89 24.92 -3.77 -33.22
N ALA A 90 24.31 -3.40 -34.34
CA ALA A 90 24.99 -2.71 -35.44
C ALA A 90 25.44 -1.28 -35.07
N GLU A 91 24.82 -0.66 -34.06
CA GLU A 91 25.26 0.65 -33.52
C GLU A 91 26.46 0.53 -32.56
N CYS A 92 26.84 -0.68 -32.16
CA CYS A 92 27.95 -0.91 -31.24
C CYS A 92 29.31 -0.83 -31.96
N ARG A 93 30.28 -0.16 -31.33
CA ARG A 93 31.63 -0.01 -31.87
C ARG A 93 32.29 -1.38 -32.14
N GLY A 94 32.81 -1.56 -33.37
CA GLY A 94 33.47 -2.80 -33.79
C GLY A 94 32.54 -3.85 -34.39
N VAL A 95 31.23 -3.58 -34.53
CA VAL A 95 30.27 -4.46 -35.20
C VAL A 95 29.96 -3.93 -36.60
N ARG A 96 30.25 -4.72 -37.64
CA ARG A 96 29.92 -4.41 -39.04
C ARG A 96 28.49 -4.82 -39.40
N GLU A 97 28.13 -6.06 -39.06
CA GLU A 97 26.82 -6.65 -39.30
C GLU A 97 26.47 -7.57 -38.12
N ALA A 98 25.20 -7.66 -37.75
CA ALA A 98 24.71 -8.56 -36.71
C ALA A 98 23.45 -9.31 -37.16
N ALA A 99 23.32 -10.56 -36.75
CA ALA A 99 22.13 -11.38 -36.97
C ALA A 99 21.75 -12.11 -35.69
N CYS A 100 20.45 -12.24 -35.40
CA CYS A 100 19.96 -13.00 -34.27
C CYS A 100 19.11 -14.20 -34.71
N ARG A 101 19.11 -15.25 -33.90
CA ARG A 101 18.29 -16.45 -34.06
C ARG A 101 17.93 -17.04 -32.70
N VAL A 102 16.75 -17.66 -32.61
CA VAL A 102 16.43 -18.55 -31.48
C VAL A 102 17.09 -19.91 -31.69
N GLN A 103 17.82 -20.33 -30.67
CA GLN A 103 18.45 -21.63 -30.59
C GLN A 103 17.81 -22.46 -29.48
N GLN A 104 17.76 -23.78 -29.70
CA GLN A 104 17.27 -24.73 -28.72
C GLN A 104 18.47 -25.39 -28.01
N GLU A 105 18.47 -25.37 -26.68
CA GLU A 105 19.50 -25.94 -25.80
C GLU A 105 18.78 -26.87 -24.80
N GLY A 106 18.78 -28.18 -25.09
CA GLY A 106 17.96 -29.16 -24.36
C GLY A 106 16.46 -28.86 -24.44
N ALA A 107 15.79 -28.74 -23.29
CA ALA A 107 14.38 -28.38 -23.20
C ALA A 107 14.11 -26.86 -23.23
N GLN A 108 15.15 -26.01 -23.23
CA GLN A 108 15.02 -24.55 -23.19
C GLN A 108 15.34 -23.91 -24.55
N GLN A 109 14.69 -22.77 -24.82
CA GLN A 109 15.03 -21.90 -25.96
C GLN A 109 15.80 -20.69 -25.44
N LEU A 110 16.81 -20.25 -26.20
CA LEU A 110 17.62 -19.06 -25.94
C LEU A 110 17.83 -18.23 -27.21
N LEU A 111 18.23 -16.97 -27.04
CA LEU A 111 18.52 -16.07 -28.14
C LEU A 111 20.03 -16.00 -28.40
N ALA A 112 20.46 -16.22 -29.64
CA ALA A 112 21.86 -16.25 -30.06
C ALA A 112 22.13 -15.13 -31.08
N ALA A 113 23.22 -14.39 -30.89
CA ALA A 113 23.66 -13.31 -31.77
C ALA A 113 24.98 -13.66 -32.49
N TYR A 114 25.02 -13.41 -33.80
CA TYR A 114 26.18 -13.62 -34.67
C TYR A 114 26.69 -12.26 -35.12
N ILE A 115 27.97 -12.00 -34.86
CA ILE A 115 28.61 -10.71 -35.04
C ILE A 115 29.65 -10.82 -36.14
N VAL A 116 29.57 -9.94 -37.12
CA VAL A 116 30.65 -9.72 -38.07
C VAL A 116 31.44 -8.51 -37.60
N ALA A 117 32.71 -8.71 -37.25
CA ALA A 117 33.56 -7.64 -36.74
C ALA A 117 33.97 -6.64 -37.84
N GLU A 118 34.19 -5.38 -37.45
CA GLU A 118 34.87 -4.41 -38.30
C GLU A 118 36.35 -4.80 -38.51
N ALA A 119 36.91 -4.45 -39.67
CA ALA A 119 38.28 -4.81 -40.00
C ALA A 119 39.28 -4.19 -39.01
N GLY A 120 39.99 -5.03 -38.24
CA GLY A 120 40.97 -4.61 -37.24
C GLY A 120 40.40 -4.27 -35.85
N HIS A 121 39.11 -4.55 -35.59
CA HIS A 121 38.49 -4.35 -34.29
C HIS A 121 37.54 -5.50 -33.94
N THR A 122 37.95 -6.37 -33.02
CA THR A 122 37.07 -7.43 -32.49
C THR A 122 36.31 -6.89 -31.28
N PRO A 123 34.97 -6.82 -31.32
CA PRO A 123 34.19 -6.31 -30.20
C PRO A 123 34.17 -7.31 -29.05
N SER A 124 34.29 -6.82 -27.81
CA SER A 124 34.11 -7.63 -26.61
C SER A 124 32.64 -8.02 -26.46
N PHE A 125 32.36 -9.32 -26.27
CA PHE A 125 30.98 -9.78 -26.07
C PHE A 125 30.35 -9.23 -24.80
N ASP A 126 31.14 -8.98 -23.75
CA ASP A 126 30.65 -8.35 -22.52
C ASP A 126 30.27 -6.88 -22.76
N ASP A 127 31.02 -6.16 -23.58
CA ASP A 127 30.68 -4.78 -23.96
C ASP A 127 29.40 -4.73 -24.79
N LEU A 128 29.22 -5.66 -25.73
CA LEU A 128 27.99 -5.80 -26.53
C LEU A 128 26.79 -6.14 -25.63
N LYS A 129 26.96 -7.09 -24.70
CA LYS A 129 25.92 -7.48 -23.73
C LYS A 129 25.54 -6.31 -22.84
N ASN A 130 26.51 -5.51 -22.39
CA ASN A 130 26.29 -4.32 -21.57
C ASN A 130 25.69 -3.15 -22.36
N ALA A 131 25.99 -3.01 -23.65
CA ALA A 131 25.32 -2.05 -24.53
C ALA A 131 23.84 -2.42 -24.74
N LEU A 132 23.56 -3.70 -25.01
CA LEU A 132 22.19 -4.20 -25.16
C LEU A 132 21.39 -4.10 -23.87
N ARG A 133 21.96 -4.42 -22.71
CA ARG A 133 21.29 -4.25 -21.40
C ARG A 133 20.90 -2.80 -21.09
N ARG A 134 21.62 -1.83 -21.65
CA ARG A 134 21.31 -0.40 -21.50
C ARG A 134 20.17 0.07 -22.42
N ALA A 135 20.00 -0.57 -23.57
CA ALA A 135 19.06 -0.16 -24.61
C ALA A 135 17.79 -1.01 -24.68
N LEU A 136 17.84 -2.28 -24.28
CA LEU A 136 16.77 -3.27 -24.47
C LEU A 136 16.41 -3.98 -23.14
N PRO A 137 15.18 -4.51 -23.01
CA PRO A 137 14.78 -5.34 -21.89
C PRO A 137 15.65 -6.60 -21.75
N SER A 138 15.82 -7.10 -20.52
CA SER A 138 16.72 -8.23 -20.22
C SER A 138 16.42 -9.51 -21.01
N TYR A 139 15.16 -9.77 -21.35
CA TYR A 139 14.74 -10.94 -22.14
C TYR A 139 15.06 -10.83 -23.65
N MET A 140 15.36 -9.62 -24.14
CA MET A 140 15.82 -9.38 -25.53
C MET A 140 17.34 -9.45 -25.65
N VAL A 141 18.08 -9.55 -24.55
CA VAL A 141 19.54 -9.66 -24.59
C VAL A 141 19.93 -11.10 -24.96
N PRO A 142 20.70 -11.32 -26.04
CA PRO A 142 21.19 -12.64 -26.42
C PRO A 142 21.95 -13.33 -25.28
N GLY A 143 21.66 -14.61 -25.07
CA GLY A 143 22.38 -15.46 -24.10
C GLY A 143 23.69 -16.03 -24.67
N ARG A 144 23.89 -15.95 -25.99
CA ARG A 144 25.08 -16.42 -26.70
C ARG A 144 25.51 -15.41 -27.76
N PHE A 145 26.82 -15.25 -27.93
CA PHE A 145 27.44 -14.44 -28.97
C PHE A 145 28.49 -15.27 -29.70
N ALA A 146 28.58 -15.14 -31.01
CA ALA A 146 29.63 -15.75 -31.82
C ALA A 146 30.12 -14.78 -32.91
N LEU A 147 31.40 -14.85 -33.24
CA LEU A 147 31.96 -14.16 -34.40
C LEU A 147 31.79 -15.01 -35.65
N ILE A 148 31.38 -14.38 -36.74
CA ILE A 148 31.30 -15.03 -38.06
C ILE A 148 31.94 -14.13 -39.13
N GLY A 149 32.59 -14.73 -40.12
CA GLY A 149 33.28 -13.99 -41.18
C GLY A 149 32.33 -13.20 -42.09
N GLU A 150 31.16 -13.78 -42.39
CA GLU A 150 30.06 -13.13 -43.08
C GLU A 150 28.71 -13.74 -42.66
N LEU A 151 27.64 -12.96 -42.79
CA LEU A 151 26.30 -13.48 -42.58
C LEU A 151 25.83 -14.27 -43.82
N PRO A 152 25.28 -15.49 -43.65
CA PRO A 152 24.77 -16.28 -44.76
C PRO A 152 23.59 -15.54 -45.40
N LYS A 153 23.64 -15.36 -46.72
CA LYS A 153 22.62 -14.65 -47.51
C LYS A 153 22.04 -15.59 -48.56
N THR A 154 20.74 -15.48 -48.83
CA THR A 154 20.07 -16.21 -49.91
C THR A 154 20.53 -15.68 -51.27
N VAL A 155 20.19 -16.38 -52.37
CA VAL A 155 20.48 -15.94 -53.76
C VAL A 155 19.97 -14.52 -54.05
N GLY A 156 18.92 -14.07 -53.33
CA GLY A 156 18.38 -12.70 -53.41
C GLY A 156 19.00 -11.68 -52.44
N GLY A 157 20.09 -12.00 -51.75
CA GLY A 157 20.81 -11.09 -50.84
C GLY A 157 20.20 -10.91 -49.44
N LYS A 158 19.12 -11.63 -49.10
CA LYS A 158 18.48 -11.58 -47.76
C LYS A 158 19.16 -12.54 -46.79
N LEU A 159 19.26 -12.17 -45.51
CA LEU A 159 19.82 -13.01 -44.45
C LEU A 159 19.14 -14.39 -44.38
N ASN A 160 19.91 -15.46 -44.51
CA ASN A 160 19.45 -16.85 -44.40
C ASN A 160 19.67 -17.39 -42.99
N ARG A 161 18.71 -17.11 -42.08
CA ARG A 161 18.80 -17.49 -40.65
C ARG A 161 18.89 -19.00 -40.41
N ARG A 162 18.47 -19.84 -41.36
CA ARG A 162 18.54 -21.31 -41.25
C ARG A 162 19.97 -21.82 -41.41
N GLU A 163 20.80 -21.10 -42.15
CA GLU A 163 22.21 -21.43 -42.38
C GLU A 163 23.14 -20.81 -41.33
N LEU A 164 22.61 -20.01 -40.39
CA LEU A 164 23.41 -19.58 -39.25
C LEU A 164 23.88 -20.82 -38.49
N PRO A 165 25.20 -20.98 -38.26
CA PRO A 165 25.73 -22.13 -37.56
C PRO A 165 25.16 -22.16 -36.15
N THR A 166 24.81 -23.33 -35.62
CA THR A 166 24.41 -23.43 -34.22
C THR A 166 25.61 -23.07 -33.34
N ILE A 167 25.45 -22.12 -32.40
CA ILE A 167 26.49 -21.84 -31.40
C ILE A 167 26.46 -23.03 -30.45
N GLU A 168 27.35 -23.99 -30.61
CA GLU A 168 27.42 -25.13 -29.69
C GLU A 168 27.46 -24.59 -28.26
N ALA A 169 26.67 -25.21 -27.38
CA ALA A 169 26.84 -25.00 -25.96
C ALA A 169 28.32 -25.29 -25.68
N PRO A 170 29.07 -24.40 -25.00
CA PRO A 170 30.26 -24.89 -24.32
C PRO A 170 29.77 -26.10 -23.54
N GLY A 171 30.41 -27.26 -23.75
CA GLY A 171 30.10 -28.44 -22.97
C GLY A 171 29.99 -28.01 -21.51
N GLN A 172 28.90 -28.40 -20.85
CA GLN A 172 28.84 -28.20 -19.41
C GLN A 172 30.12 -28.84 -18.83
N ASP A 173 30.96 -27.97 -18.25
CA ASP A 173 32.11 -28.26 -17.38
C ASP A 173 33.57 -28.30 -17.91
N GLU A 174 33.98 -27.70 -19.04
CA GLU A 174 35.45 -27.52 -19.27
C GLU A 174 35.96 -26.12 -19.67
N ASP A 175 35.19 -25.25 -20.36
CA ASP A 175 35.71 -23.95 -20.85
C ASP A 175 35.15 -22.70 -20.16
N LYS A 176 34.24 -22.82 -19.19
CA LYS A 176 33.93 -21.68 -18.33
C LYS A 176 35.14 -21.48 -17.42
N ILE A 177 35.90 -20.41 -17.63
CA ILE A 177 36.97 -20.02 -16.72
C ILE A 177 36.31 -19.75 -15.36
N ILE A 178 36.31 -20.75 -14.49
CA ILE A 178 35.89 -20.61 -13.10
C ILE A 178 37.01 -19.85 -12.42
N VAL A 179 36.76 -18.58 -12.12
CA VAL A 179 37.66 -17.78 -11.30
C VAL A 179 37.42 -18.20 -9.85
N PRO A 180 38.39 -18.92 -9.22
CA PRO A 180 38.18 -19.41 -7.87
C PRO A 180 38.21 -18.26 -6.86
N PRO A 181 37.63 -18.45 -5.66
CA PRO A 181 37.76 -17.51 -4.56
C PRO A 181 39.21 -17.17 -4.24
N ARG A 182 39.51 -15.88 -4.09
CA ARG A 182 40.86 -15.34 -3.86
C ARG A 182 41.15 -15.16 -2.37
N ASN A 183 40.12 -15.08 -1.53
CA ASN A 183 40.21 -14.88 -0.08
C ASN A 183 39.06 -15.59 0.65
N GLY A 184 39.17 -15.69 1.99
CA GLY A 184 38.18 -16.40 2.80
C GLY A 184 36.77 -15.81 2.78
N VAL A 185 36.62 -14.50 2.49
CA VAL A 185 35.31 -13.85 2.36
C VAL A 185 34.63 -14.33 1.06
N GLU A 186 35.36 -14.32 -0.06
CA GLU A 186 34.85 -14.83 -1.34
C GLU A 186 34.50 -16.32 -1.26
N GLU A 187 35.31 -17.13 -0.55
CA GLU A 187 35.05 -18.56 -0.39
C GLU A 187 33.74 -18.80 0.38
N LYS A 188 33.53 -18.05 1.45
CA LYS A 188 32.30 -18.11 2.25
C LYS A 188 31.09 -17.65 1.44
N LEU A 189 31.20 -16.53 0.73
CA LEU A 189 30.15 -16.00 -0.15
C LEU A 189 29.76 -17.04 -1.21
N ALA A 190 30.75 -17.61 -1.90
CA ALA A 190 30.53 -18.58 -2.96
C ALA A 190 29.87 -19.88 -2.43
N ALA A 191 30.37 -20.40 -1.31
CA ALA A 191 29.80 -21.59 -0.67
C ALA A 191 28.34 -21.37 -0.24
N THR A 192 28.03 -20.20 0.32
CA THR A 192 26.66 -19.88 0.78
C THR A 192 25.72 -19.68 -0.40
N ILE A 193 26.16 -19.02 -1.48
CA ILE A 193 25.37 -18.88 -2.72
C ILE A 193 25.04 -20.25 -3.31
N ARG A 194 26.04 -21.16 -3.38
CA ARG A 194 25.86 -22.54 -3.84
C ARG A 194 24.79 -23.27 -3.02
N GLN A 195 24.83 -23.10 -1.69
CA GLN A 195 23.83 -23.69 -0.78
C GLN A 195 22.42 -23.13 -1.05
N VAL A 196 22.27 -21.81 -1.18
CA VAL A 196 20.96 -21.15 -1.34
C VAL A 196 20.31 -21.48 -2.68
N LEU A 197 21.10 -21.51 -3.75
CA LEU A 197 20.63 -21.82 -5.10
C LEU A 197 20.61 -23.32 -5.41
N ASN A 198 21.03 -24.16 -4.45
CA ASN A 198 21.13 -25.61 -4.59
C ASN A 198 21.93 -26.05 -5.83
N LEU A 199 23.03 -25.34 -6.10
CA LEU A 199 23.90 -25.60 -7.25
C LEU A 199 24.86 -26.76 -6.94
N GLN A 200 25.05 -27.66 -7.89
CA GLN A 200 25.95 -28.82 -7.74
C GLN A 200 27.39 -28.51 -8.14
N ASN A 201 27.59 -27.54 -9.04
CA ASN A 201 28.90 -27.16 -9.57
C ASN A 201 29.48 -25.97 -8.80
N ASP A 202 30.80 -25.80 -8.88
CA ASP A 202 31.47 -24.61 -8.36
C ASP A 202 31.10 -23.38 -9.19
N ILE A 203 30.96 -22.24 -8.52
CA ILE A 203 30.60 -20.97 -9.15
C ILE A 203 31.85 -20.10 -9.32
N SER A 204 31.92 -19.35 -10.43
CA SER A 204 32.96 -18.34 -10.61
C SER A 204 32.64 -17.13 -9.73
N ILE A 205 33.64 -16.49 -9.12
CA ILE A 205 33.39 -15.28 -8.31
C ILE A 205 32.90 -14.08 -9.14
N GLU A 206 33.03 -14.15 -10.46
CA GLU A 206 32.58 -13.14 -11.42
C GLU A 206 31.19 -13.44 -12.00
N ASP A 207 30.58 -14.57 -11.62
CA ASP A 207 29.22 -14.92 -12.05
C ASP A 207 28.19 -13.95 -11.49
N ASP A 208 27.29 -13.46 -12.34
CA ASP A 208 26.17 -12.61 -11.93
C ASP A 208 25.15 -13.45 -11.17
N PHE A 209 24.90 -13.07 -9.92
CA PHE A 209 23.98 -13.75 -9.01
C PHE A 209 22.57 -13.94 -9.60
N PHE A 210 22.05 -12.97 -10.35
CA PHE A 210 20.68 -13.01 -10.87
C PHE A 210 20.59 -13.64 -12.25
N ASN A 211 21.53 -13.30 -13.13
CA ASN A 211 21.50 -13.70 -14.53
C ASN A 211 22.16 -15.06 -14.77
N ASP A 212 23.32 -15.30 -14.16
CA ASP A 212 24.14 -16.47 -14.45
C ASP A 212 23.86 -17.60 -13.45
N LEU A 213 23.68 -17.27 -12.16
CA LEU A 213 23.40 -18.25 -11.10
C LEU A 213 21.91 -18.47 -10.87
N GLY A 214 21.08 -17.53 -11.33
CA GLY A 214 19.64 -17.68 -11.36
C GLY A 214 18.92 -17.28 -10.06
N GLY A 215 19.54 -16.49 -9.19
CA GLY A 215 18.91 -15.94 -7.99
C GLY A 215 17.79 -14.92 -8.25
N ASP A 216 16.99 -14.68 -7.23
CA ASP A 216 15.92 -13.69 -7.19
C ASP A 216 15.84 -13.03 -5.79
N SER A 217 14.83 -12.19 -5.56
CA SER A 217 14.62 -11.48 -4.28
C SER A 217 14.50 -12.38 -3.05
N LEU A 218 13.91 -13.58 -3.21
CA LEU A 218 13.77 -14.52 -2.10
C LEU A 218 15.12 -15.17 -1.80
N HIS A 219 15.86 -15.58 -2.84
CA HIS A 219 17.22 -16.10 -2.67
C HIS A 219 18.16 -15.07 -2.06
N SER A 220 18.06 -13.78 -2.44
CA SER A 220 18.87 -12.71 -1.83
C SER A 220 18.59 -12.56 -0.33
N ALA A 221 17.33 -12.57 0.08
CA ALA A 221 16.96 -12.46 1.50
C ALA A 221 17.44 -13.67 2.32
N ILE A 222 17.31 -14.89 1.79
CA ILE A 222 17.82 -16.11 2.42
C ILE A 222 19.35 -16.08 2.48
N LEU A 223 20.02 -15.67 1.40
CA LEU A 223 21.48 -15.55 1.35
C LEU A 223 22.01 -14.58 2.41
N VAL A 224 21.44 -13.38 2.51
CA VAL A 224 21.80 -12.41 3.55
C VAL A 224 21.62 -13.01 4.95
N SER A 225 20.52 -13.73 5.17
CA SER A 225 20.23 -14.35 6.46
C SER A 225 21.27 -15.39 6.86
N LEU A 226 21.74 -16.22 5.91
CA LEU A 226 22.80 -17.20 6.18
C LEU A 226 24.19 -16.56 6.31
N LEU A 227 24.47 -15.51 5.54
CA LEU A 227 25.73 -14.77 5.62
C LEU A 227 25.86 -13.99 6.93
N ARG A 228 24.75 -13.71 7.60
CA ARG A 228 24.74 -13.01 8.90
C ARG A 228 25.35 -13.80 10.05
N ASP A 229 25.43 -15.12 9.94
CA ASP A 229 26.01 -15.97 10.97
C ASP A 229 27.54 -15.84 11.07
N ASP A 230 28.19 -15.21 10.10
CA ASP A 230 29.65 -15.01 10.07
C ASP A 230 30.02 -13.54 10.28
N ALA A 231 30.98 -13.28 11.18
CA ALA A 231 31.41 -11.93 11.54
C ALA A 231 31.97 -11.13 10.34
N ALA A 232 32.55 -11.80 9.34
CA ALA A 232 33.10 -11.16 8.14
C ALA A 232 32.03 -10.75 7.11
N THR A 233 30.86 -11.40 7.13
CA THR A 233 29.77 -11.15 6.16
C THR A 233 28.49 -10.63 6.81
N GLN A 234 28.48 -10.40 8.12
CA GLN A 234 27.28 -9.96 8.86
C GLN A 234 26.69 -8.62 8.44
N SER A 235 27.49 -7.75 7.82
CA SER A 235 27.03 -6.45 7.31
C SER A 235 26.42 -6.50 5.92
N VAL A 236 26.43 -7.66 5.24
CA VAL A 236 25.83 -7.80 3.90
C VAL A 236 24.33 -7.52 3.99
N THR A 237 23.85 -6.72 3.05
CA THR A 237 22.44 -6.36 2.93
C THR A 237 21.87 -6.88 1.61
N VAL A 238 20.54 -6.95 1.52
CA VAL A 238 19.87 -7.34 0.27
C VAL A 238 20.23 -6.34 -0.85
N ARG A 239 20.29 -5.05 -0.52
CA ARG A 239 20.69 -3.98 -1.45
C ARG A 239 22.10 -4.20 -1.99
N ASP A 240 23.06 -4.61 -1.15
CA ASP A 240 24.43 -4.85 -1.61
C ASP A 240 24.49 -5.93 -2.68
N ILE A 241 23.71 -7.01 -2.57
CA ILE A 241 23.64 -8.07 -3.58
C ILE A 241 23.13 -7.52 -4.91
N TYR A 242 22.10 -6.67 -4.88
CA TYR A 242 21.52 -6.06 -6.08
C TYR A 242 22.46 -5.07 -6.76
N GLU A 243 23.23 -4.31 -5.98
CA GLU A 243 24.17 -3.30 -6.51
C GLU A 243 25.48 -3.92 -7.01
N THR A 244 26.02 -4.92 -6.30
CA THR A 244 27.33 -5.53 -6.62
C THR A 244 27.25 -6.70 -7.59
N ARG A 245 26.16 -7.49 -7.53
CA ARG A 245 25.79 -8.61 -8.42
C ARG A 245 26.75 -9.81 -8.48
N THR A 246 28.03 -9.68 -8.13
CA THR A 246 29.03 -10.76 -8.17
C THR A 246 29.69 -10.96 -6.81
N VAL A 247 30.29 -12.14 -6.59
CA VAL A 247 31.00 -12.45 -5.32
C VAL A 247 32.21 -11.55 -5.14
N ALA A 248 32.99 -11.33 -6.20
CA ALA A 248 34.18 -10.48 -6.15
C ALA A 248 33.82 -9.03 -5.76
N ALA A 249 32.82 -8.43 -6.42
CA ALA A 249 32.41 -7.06 -6.13
C ALA A 249 31.79 -6.93 -4.73
N LEU A 250 31.05 -7.94 -4.27
CA LEU A 250 30.49 -7.97 -2.92
C LEU A 250 31.61 -8.07 -1.86
N ALA A 251 32.63 -8.90 -2.09
CA ALA A 251 33.76 -9.04 -1.18
C ALA A 251 34.59 -7.73 -1.09
N GLU A 252 34.83 -7.05 -2.21
CA GLU A 252 35.50 -5.74 -2.23
C GLU A 252 34.72 -4.68 -1.44
N ARG A 253 33.39 -4.66 -1.58
CA ARG A 253 32.52 -3.78 -0.80
C ARG A 253 32.57 -4.07 0.71
N LEU A 254 32.67 -5.34 1.10
CA LEU A 254 32.81 -5.70 2.51
C LEU A 254 34.17 -5.33 3.10
N GLN A 255 35.25 -5.41 2.32
CA GLN A 255 36.58 -5.00 2.75
C GLN A 255 36.63 -3.49 3.02
N SER A 256 36.15 -2.68 2.06
CA SER A 256 36.03 -1.22 2.23
C SER A 256 35.10 -0.82 3.39
N ALA A 257 34.02 -1.58 3.62
CA ALA A 257 33.13 -1.36 4.75
C ALA A 257 33.70 -1.83 6.10
N SER A 258 34.68 -2.72 6.13
CA SER A 258 35.33 -3.18 7.38
C SER A 258 36.35 -2.18 7.91
N GLU A 259 36.92 -1.34 7.05
CA GLU A 259 37.84 -0.25 7.44
C GLU A 259 37.13 0.91 8.16
N THR A 260 35.79 0.97 8.10
CA THR A 260 34.94 2.05 8.64
C THR A 260 34.26 1.73 9.98
N GLY A 261 34.83 0.83 10.79
CA GLY A 261 34.44 0.60 12.19
C GLY A 261 33.35 -0.47 12.40
N ALA A 262 33.41 -1.13 13.57
CA ALA A 262 32.56 -2.27 13.91
C ALA A 262 31.09 -1.87 14.14
N ALA A 263 30.15 -2.74 13.74
CA ALA A 263 28.75 -2.57 14.12
C ALA A 263 28.59 -2.77 15.63
N ASP A 264 27.88 -1.85 16.28
CA ASP A 264 27.67 -1.90 17.74
C ASP A 264 26.62 -2.94 18.15
N PHE A 265 26.80 -3.46 19.36
CA PHE A 265 25.80 -4.26 20.04
C PHE A 265 24.89 -3.34 20.86
N ILE A 266 23.58 -3.58 20.81
CA ILE A 266 22.65 -2.90 21.72
C ILE A 266 22.97 -3.40 23.14
N GLU A 267 23.41 -2.47 24.00
CA GLU A 267 23.59 -2.73 25.42
C GLU A 267 22.26 -3.18 26.03
N GLU A 268 22.30 -4.19 26.90
CA GLU A 268 21.10 -4.75 27.50
C GLU A 268 20.34 -3.63 28.25
N ALA A 269 19.11 -3.35 27.82
CA ALA A 269 18.31 -2.28 28.40
C ALA A 269 18.24 -2.45 29.93
N PRO A 270 18.37 -1.36 30.72
CA PRO A 270 18.42 -1.46 32.17
C PRO A 270 17.20 -2.24 32.71
N ALA A 271 17.45 -3.02 33.76
CA ALA A 271 16.44 -3.88 34.37
C ALA A 271 15.13 -3.12 34.59
N ARG A 272 14.05 -3.63 33.99
CA ARG A 272 12.73 -2.99 34.05
C ARG A 272 12.33 -2.80 35.51
N ALA A 273 11.96 -1.58 35.88
CA ALA A 273 11.32 -1.34 37.18
C ALA A 273 10.13 -2.30 37.34
N PRO A 274 9.89 -2.88 38.53
CA PRO A 274 8.79 -3.81 38.72
C PRO A 274 7.46 -3.06 38.61
N VAL A 275 6.89 -3.04 37.42
CA VAL A 275 5.54 -2.58 37.13
C VAL A 275 4.66 -3.79 36.89
N SER A 276 3.39 -3.72 37.34
CA SER A 276 2.41 -4.78 37.15
C SER A 276 1.51 -4.44 35.96
N PRO A 277 1.67 -5.13 34.81
CA PRO A 277 0.79 -4.94 33.64
C PRO A 277 -0.68 -5.21 33.96
N VAL A 278 -0.93 -6.13 34.90
CA VAL A 278 -2.29 -6.45 35.38
C VAL A 278 -2.88 -5.26 36.13
N ALA A 279 -2.14 -4.65 37.07
CA ALA A 279 -2.64 -3.49 37.81
C ALA A 279 -2.91 -2.30 36.88
N ALA A 280 -2.03 -2.05 35.91
CA ALA A 280 -2.24 -1.05 34.87
C ALA A 280 -3.52 -1.33 34.07
N THR A 281 -3.71 -2.58 33.62
CA THR A 281 -4.90 -3.00 32.88
C THR A 281 -6.18 -2.87 33.71
N LEU A 282 -6.15 -3.18 35.01
CA LEU A 282 -7.32 -3.00 35.88
C LEU A 282 -7.72 -1.52 35.99
N MET A 283 -6.75 -0.61 36.08
CA MET A 283 -7.03 0.83 36.06
C MET A 283 -7.59 1.29 34.71
N GLN A 284 -7.07 0.77 33.60
CA GLN A 284 -7.60 1.04 32.26
C GLN A 284 -9.04 0.52 32.11
N ILE A 285 -9.34 -0.67 32.63
CA ILE A 285 -10.71 -1.23 32.67
C ILE A 285 -11.63 -0.34 33.49
N ALA A 286 -11.20 0.12 34.67
CA ALA A 286 -12.00 1.03 35.50
C ALA A 286 -12.32 2.35 34.76
N TRP A 287 -11.35 2.88 33.99
CA TRP A 287 -11.56 4.05 33.14
C TRP A 287 -12.57 3.81 32.02
N LEU A 288 -12.46 2.68 31.31
CA LEU A 288 -13.42 2.29 30.27
C LEU A 288 -14.81 2.06 30.84
N ALA A 289 -14.92 1.43 32.02
CA ALA A 289 -16.19 1.22 32.70
C ALA A 289 -16.83 2.55 33.10
N ALA A 290 -16.07 3.50 33.64
CA ALA A 290 -16.58 4.84 33.95
C ALA A 290 -17.05 5.58 32.69
N GLY A 291 -16.27 5.51 31.60
CA GLY A 291 -16.63 6.07 30.31
C GLY A 291 -17.89 5.43 29.70
N LEU A 292 -18.01 4.11 29.81
CA LEU A 292 -19.18 3.35 29.36
C LEU A 292 -20.43 3.74 30.16
N ILE A 293 -20.35 3.84 31.49
CA ILE A 293 -21.48 4.24 32.33
C ILE A 293 -21.91 5.67 31.96
N GLY A 294 -20.98 6.63 31.96
CA GLY A 294 -21.28 8.02 31.62
C GLY A 294 -21.82 8.18 30.21
N GLY A 295 -21.19 7.52 29.22
CA GLY A 295 -21.65 7.51 27.84
C GLY A 295 -23.04 6.90 27.69
N SER A 296 -23.33 5.80 28.39
CA SER A 296 -24.65 5.14 28.37
C SER A 296 -25.75 6.03 28.91
N VAL A 297 -25.49 6.77 30.01
CA VAL A 297 -26.44 7.75 30.56
C VAL A 297 -26.73 8.85 29.53
N ILE A 298 -25.68 9.42 28.93
CA ILE A 298 -25.82 10.50 27.94
C ILE A 298 -26.60 9.99 26.72
N THR A 299 -26.25 8.82 26.20
CA THR A 299 -26.94 8.22 25.04
C THR A 299 -28.38 7.86 25.37
N TYR A 300 -28.67 7.37 26.58
CA TYR A 300 -30.04 7.09 27.03
C TYR A 300 -30.88 8.37 27.05
N ILE A 301 -30.40 9.44 27.70
CA ILE A 301 -31.11 10.74 27.72
C ILE A 301 -31.30 11.26 26.29
N ALA A 302 -30.28 11.16 25.45
CA ALA A 302 -30.39 11.58 24.06
C ALA A 302 -31.47 10.80 23.29
N ALA A 303 -31.55 9.47 23.47
CA ALA A 303 -32.43 8.58 22.72
C ALA A 303 -33.87 8.53 23.24
N PHE A 304 -34.08 8.63 24.56
CA PHE A 304 -35.38 8.41 25.20
C PHE A 304 -36.01 9.68 25.79
N GLU A 305 -35.25 10.77 25.94
CA GLU A 305 -35.79 12.05 26.39
C GLU A 305 -35.74 13.08 25.27
N LEU A 306 -34.54 13.40 24.77
CA LEU A 306 -34.35 14.47 23.79
C LEU A 306 -34.95 14.14 22.43
N LEU A 307 -34.69 12.93 21.93
CA LEU A 307 -35.16 12.50 20.61
C LEU A 307 -36.70 12.44 20.53
N PRO A 308 -37.43 11.85 21.50
CA PRO A 308 -38.89 11.95 21.57
C PRO A 308 -39.42 13.37 21.54
N LEU A 309 -38.89 14.26 22.39
CA LEU A 309 -39.28 15.67 22.42
C LEU A 309 -39.10 16.35 21.07
N LEU A 310 -38.02 16.04 20.35
CA LEU A 310 -37.79 16.54 19.00
C LEU A 310 -38.83 15.99 18.01
N ILE A 311 -39.06 14.68 17.99
CA ILE A 311 -40.01 14.03 17.07
C ILE A 311 -41.46 14.53 17.30
N GLU A 312 -41.85 14.79 18.54
CA GLU A 312 -43.15 15.41 18.87
C GLU A 312 -43.22 16.86 18.39
N ALA A 313 -42.15 17.65 18.62
CA ALA A 313 -42.15 19.07 18.32
C ALA A 313 -42.21 19.38 16.81
N ILE A 314 -41.50 18.61 15.97
CA ILE A 314 -41.42 18.88 14.53
C ILE A 314 -42.19 17.88 13.66
N GLY A 315 -42.63 16.77 14.23
CA GLY A 315 -43.29 15.66 13.53
C GLY A 315 -42.30 14.65 12.96
N PHE A 316 -42.68 13.37 12.89
CA PHE A 316 -41.79 12.26 12.49
C PHE A 316 -41.23 12.39 11.06
N ILE A 317 -42.08 12.71 10.08
CA ILE A 317 -41.63 12.89 8.69
C ILE A 317 -40.65 14.06 8.56
N SER A 318 -40.96 15.20 9.18
CA SER A 318 -40.06 16.36 9.22
C SER A 318 -38.76 16.01 9.93
N PHE A 319 -38.81 15.22 11.00
CA PHE A 319 -37.62 14.76 11.72
C PHE A 319 -36.70 13.95 10.81
N ILE A 320 -37.23 12.98 10.05
CA ILE A 320 -36.43 12.20 9.09
C ILE A 320 -35.69 13.14 8.13
N LEU A 321 -36.42 14.07 7.50
CA LEU A 321 -35.87 14.98 6.48
C LEU A 321 -34.93 16.07 7.05
N LEU A 322 -35.09 16.44 8.31
CA LEU A 322 -34.26 17.46 8.98
C LEU A 322 -33.15 16.84 9.84
N SER A 323 -33.10 15.51 9.97
CA SER A 323 -32.17 14.81 10.87
C SER A 323 -30.70 15.17 10.63
N PRO A 324 -30.18 15.33 9.40
CA PRO A 324 -28.77 15.65 9.19
C PRO A 324 -28.44 17.08 9.63
N ILE A 325 -29.41 18.00 9.49
CA ILE A 325 -29.27 19.39 9.93
C ILE A 325 -29.20 19.45 11.45
N LEU A 326 -30.08 18.70 12.13
CA LEU A 326 -30.10 18.59 13.59
C LEU A 326 -28.82 17.94 14.12
N ILE A 327 -28.36 16.85 13.50
CA ILE A 327 -27.10 16.17 13.84
C ILE A 327 -25.92 17.12 13.67
N PHE A 328 -25.86 17.86 12.55
CA PHE A 328 -24.79 18.82 12.30
C PHE A 328 -24.80 19.96 13.32
N ALA A 329 -25.97 20.51 13.66
CA ALA A 329 -26.09 21.52 14.71
C ALA A 329 -25.62 20.97 16.07
N GLY A 330 -25.98 19.74 16.40
CA GLY A 330 -25.49 19.03 17.58
C GLY A 330 -23.97 18.87 17.57
N LEU A 331 -23.37 18.48 16.44
CA LEU A 331 -21.91 18.37 16.29
C LEU A 331 -21.19 19.71 16.46
N VAL A 332 -21.75 20.80 15.93
CA VAL A 332 -21.20 22.16 16.10
C VAL A 332 -21.14 22.56 17.58
N ILE A 333 -22.14 22.18 18.38
CA ILE A 333 -22.16 22.43 19.84
C ILE A 333 -21.24 21.45 20.59
N TYR A 334 -21.30 20.18 20.24
CA TYR A 334 -20.54 19.10 20.87
C TYR A 334 -19.02 19.27 20.70
N THR A 335 -18.58 19.77 19.54
CA THR A 335 -17.16 19.91 19.23
C THR A 335 -16.38 20.77 20.24
N PRO A 336 -16.74 22.04 20.52
CA PRO A 336 -16.03 22.82 21.54
C PRO A 336 -16.15 22.21 22.94
N LEU A 337 -17.28 21.60 23.30
CA LEU A 337 -17.46 20.95 24.61
C LEU A 337 -16.51 19.76 24.78
N SER A 338 -16.39 18.91 23.76
CA SER A 338 -15.47 17.76 23.77
C SER A 338 -14.01 18.20 23.83
N VAL A 339 -13.62 19.29 23.15
CA VAL A 339 -12.28 19.88 23.25
C VAL A 339 -12.01 20.39 24.66
N ILE A 340 -12.93 21.16 25.25
CA ILE A 340 -12.80 21.66 26.63
C ILE A 340 -12.66 20.51 27.62
N PHE A 341 -13.48 19.48 27.48
CA PHE A 341 -13.42 18.28 28.31
C PHE A 341 -12.07 17.57 28.19
N ALA A 342 -11.61 17.30 26.97
CA ALA A 342 -10.33 16.63 26.73
C ALA A 342 -9.13 17.43 27.27
N VAL A 343 -9.12 18.75 27.08
CA VAL A 343 -8.09 19.64 27.66
C VAL A 343 -8.11 19.60 29.18
N SER A 344 -9.29 19.57 29.79
CA SER A 344 -9.45 19.50 31.24
C SER A 344 -8.91 18.18 31.80
N ILE A 345 -9.23 17.05 31.17
CA ILE A 345 -8.71 15.73 31.54
C ILE A 345 -7.18 15.67 31.35
N LYS A 346 -6.65 16.18 30.24
CA LYS A 346 -5.20 16.27 30.01
C LYS A 346 -4.50 17.09 31.11
N LYS A 347 -5.05 18.26 31.47
CA LYS A 347 -4.51 19.11 32.54
C LYS A 347 -4.54 18.41 33.90
N LEU A 348 -5.62 17.69 34.20
CA LEU A 348 -5.79 16.96 35.46
C LEU A 348 -4.82 15.78 35.58
N LEU A 349 -4.68 14.96 34.53
CA LEU A 349 -3.92 13.71 34.59
C LEU A 349 -2.42 13.91 34.32
N ILE A 350 -2.07 14.78 33.37
CA ILE A 350 -0.69 14.96 32.89
C ILE A 350 -0.13 16.35 33.23
N GLY A 351 -0.94 17.41 33.11
CA GLY A 351 -0.46 18.78 33.22
C GLY A 351 0.25 19.23 31.94
N ARG A 352 1.58 19.37 31.99
CA ARG A 352 2.42 19.68 30.82
C ARG A 352 3.35 18.49 30.52
N TYR A 353 3.36 18.06 29.26
CA TYR A 353 4.33 17.08 28.78
C TYR A 353 5.76 17.65 28.88
N ARG A 354 6.71 16.78 29.21
CA ARG A 354 8.15 17.05 29.24
C ARG A 354 8.86 15.87 28.57
N PRO A 355 10.04 16.07 27.96
CA PRO A 355 10.83 14.96 27.46
C PRO A 355 11.11 13.98 28.61
N LEU A 356 10.78 12.71 28.42
CA LEU A 356 10.92 11.69 29.45
C LEU A 356 10.96 10.29 28.84
N ARG A 357 11.63 9.37 29.53
CA ARG A 357 11.50 7.92 29.31
C ARG A 357 10.91 7.30 30.57
N ALA A 358 9.85 6.51 30.43
CA ALA A 358 9.17 5.86 31.55
C ALA A 358 8.76 4.43 31.19
N PRO A 359 8.62 3.51 32.17
CA PRO A 359 8.22 2.15 31.87
C PRO A 359 6.79 2.10 31.33
N VAL A 360 6.56 1.28 30.31
CA VAL A 360 5.21 0.88 29.89
C VAL A 360 4.54 0.18 31.08
N TRP A 361 3.23 0.34 31.22
CA TRP A 361 2.44 -0.05 32.41
C TRP A 361 2.73 0.77 33.68
N GLY A 362 3.66 1.73 33.63
CA GLY A 362 3.86 2.70 34.69
C GLY A 362 2.73 3.74 34.77
N SER A 363 2.75 4.55 35.84
CA SER A 363 1.74 5.61 36.07
C SER A 363 1.63 6.61 34.92
N PHE A 364 2.76 7.02 34.32
CA PHE A 364 2.72 7.93 33.17
C PHE A 364 2.06 7.29 31.95
N TYR A 365 2.39 6.03 31.63
CA TYR A 365 1.79 5.28 30.53
C TYR A 365 0.27 5.21 30.66
N VAL A 366 -0.23 4.79 31.83
CA VAL A 366 -1.68 4.66 32.07
C VAL A 366 -2.40 6.01 31.97
N ARG A 367 -1.85 7.07 32.56
CA ARG A 367 -2.43 8.41 32.48
C ARG A 367 -2.42 8.95 31.06
N ASN A 368 -1.33 8.73 30.30
CA ASN A 368 -1.25 9.14 28.90
C ASN A 368 -2.29 8.40 28.06
N TRP A 369 -2.42 7.09 28.26
CA TRP A 369 -3.43 6.27 27.60
C TRP A 369 -4.86 6.77 27.89
N MET A 370 -5.18 7.13 29.14
CA MET A 370 -6.49 7.71 29.48
C MET A 370 -6.76 9.00 28.71
N VAL A 371 -5.75 9.88 28.62
CA VAL A 371 -5.84 11.12 27.84
C VAL A 371 -6.03 10.83 26.36
N GLN A 372 -5.30 9.87 25.78
CA GLN A 372 -5.46 9.46 24.38
C GLN A 372 -6.90 9.00 24.10
N ILE A 373 -7.47 8.15 24.97
CA ILE A 373 -8.86 7.68 24.84
C ILE A 373 -9.85 8.84 24.94
N THR A 374 -9.65 9.78 25.86
CA THR A 374 -10.52 10.97 25.98
C THR A 374 -10.42 11.87 24.76
N VAL A 375 -9.23 12.07 24.20
CA VAL A 375 -9.04 12.95 23.03
C VAL A 375 -9.72 12.40 21.78
N ARG A 376 -9.95 11.08 21.69
CA ARG A 376 -10.70 10.45 20.59
C ARG A 376 -12.19 10.81 20.57
N ILE A 377 -12.74 11.38 21.65
CA ILE A 377 -14.13 11.86 21.75
C ILE A 377 -14.37 13.10 20.87
N ILE A 378 -13.32 13.88 20.59
CA ILE A 378 -13.38 15.04 19.70
C ILE A 378 -13.68 14.56 18.28
N PRO A 379 -14.60 15.21 17.53
CA PRO A 379 -14.94 14.82 16.16
C PRO A 379 -13.87 15.27 15.16
N TRP A 380 -12.68 14.63 15.22
CA TRP A 380 -11.54 14.94 14.36
C TRP A 380 -11.85 14.96 12.85
N PRO A 381 -12.67 14.04 12.28
CA PRO A 381 -13.01 14.09 10.85
C PRO A 381 -13.68 15.41 10.41
N MET A 382 -14.41 16.07 11.31
CA MET A 382 -15.02 17.38 11.05
C MET A 382 -13.97 18.51 11.05
N LEU A 383 -12.93 18.39 11.89
CA LEU A 383 -11.89 19.38 12.06
C LEU A 383 -10.76 19.26 11.03
N GLU A 384 -10.49 18.04 10.55
CA GLU A 384 -9.36 17.70 9.71
C GLU A 384 -9.24 18.60 8.47
N GLY A 385 -8.04 19.12 8.22
CA GLY A 385 -7.74 20.01 7.09
C GLY A 385 -8.18 21.47 7.28
N THR A 386 -8.76 21.82 8.43
CA THR A 386 -9.24 23.17 8.76
C THR A 386 -8.38 23.85 9.83
N VAL A 387 -8.58 25.17 10.01
CA VAL A 387 -7.96 25.90 11.12
C VAL A 387 -8.47 25.44 12.50
N PHE A 388 -9.67 24.84 12.56
CA PHE A 388 -10.25 24.37 13.82
C PHE A 388 -9.48 23.18 14.41
N GLN A 389 -8.91 22.31 13.57
CA GLN A 389 -7.98 21.26 14.02
C GLN A 389 -6.77 21.88 14.73
N GLN A 390 -6.20 22.95 14.15
CA GLN A 390 -5.06 23.66 14.74
C GLN A 390 -5.45 24.34 16.05
N MET A 391 -6.66 24.90 16.15
CA MET A 391 -7.17 25.49 17.40
C MET A 391 -7.32 24.43 18.50
N ALA A 392 -7.86 23.24 18.18
CA ALA A 392 -7.97 22.14 19.13
C ALA A 392 -6.59 21.65 19.61
N LEU A 393 -5.63 21.50 18.69
CA LEU A 393 -4.25 21.10 19.03
C LEU A 393 -3.53 22.16 19.89
N ARG A 394 -3.71 23.46 19.60
CA ARG A 394 -3.21 24.55 20.46
C ARG A 394 -3.82 24.51 21.86
N ALA A 395 -5.11 24.20 21.97
CA ALA A 395 -5.78 24.06 23.26
C ALA A 395 -5.22 22.90 24.09
N LEU A 396 -4.77 21.81 23.44
CA LEU A 396 -4.12 20.66 24.08
C LEU A 396 -2.67 20.95 24.52
N GLY A 397 -2.00 21.92 23.88
CA GLY A 397 -0.67 22.42 24.29
C GLY A 397 0.31 22.71 23.15
N ALA A 398 -0.01 22.33 21.91
CA ALA A 398 0.89 22.51 20.77
C ALA A 398 1.10 23.97 20.40
N ARG A 399 2.33 24.32 19.99
CA ARG A 399 2.65 25.64 19.42
C ARG A 399 2.58 25.53 17.91
N ILE A 400 1.53 26.11 17.31
CA ILE A 400 1.29 26.03 15.87
C ILE A 400 1.18 27.45 15.31
N GLY A 401 2.03 27.79 14.34
CA GLY A 401 2.06 29.05 13.62
C GLY A 401 0.83 29.27 12.71
N ARG A 402 0.92 30.28 11.84
CA ARG A 402 -0.10 30.65 10.87
C ARG A 402 0.13 29.92 9.55
N ARG A 403 -0.91 29.81 8.74
CA ARG A 403 -0.83 29.21 7.38
C ARG A 403 -0.27 27.77 7.35
N VAL A 404 -0.36 27.06 8.47
CA VAL A 404 0.00 25.64 8.55
C VAL A 404 -1.03 24.80 7.81
N HIS A 405 -0.57 23.81 7.07
CA HIS A 405 -1.39 22.76 6.49
C HIS A 405 -1.06 21.42 7.15
N ILE A 406 -2.05 20.83 7.83
CA ILE A 406 -2.02 19.44 8.30
C ILE A 406 -3.00 18.68 7.40
N HIS A 407 -2.50 17.72 6.65
CA HIS A 407 -3.30 16.89 5.76
C HIS A 407 -3.93 15.70 6.49
N ARG A 408 -4.68 14.86 5.78
CA ARG A 408 -5.41 13.76 6.40
C ARG A 408 -4.48 12.63 6.83
N GLY A 409 -4.92 11.87 7.84
CA GLY A 409 -4.20 10.69 8.33
C GLY A 409 -2.92 10.98 9.14
N VAL A 410 -2.56 12.25 9.37
CA VAL A 410 -1.46 12.62 10.27
C VAL A 410 -1.85 12.30 11.71
N ASN A 411 -1.19 11.32 12.33
CA ASN A 411 -1.53 10.86 13.67
C ASN A 411 -0.96 11.79 14.76
N LEU A 412 -1.78 12.72 15.23
CA LEU A 412 -1.47 13.65 16.33
C LEU A 412 -2.20 13.32 17.62
N LEU A 413 -2.77 12.12 17.74
CA LEU A 413 -3.63 11.73 18.87
C LEU A 413 -2.89 10.98 19.97
N GLN A 414 -1.58 10.75 19.81
CA GLN A 414 -0.77 9.95 20.75
C GLN A 414 -0.32 10.72 22.00
N GLY A 415 -0.57 12.04 22.08
CA GLY A 415 -0.12 12.89 23.18
C GLY A 415 1.17 13.64 22.86
N GLY A 416 1.80 14.23 23.88
CA GLY A 416 3.04 14.99 23.71
C GLY A 416 2.86 16.39 23.11
N TRP A 417 1.62 16.92 23.05
CA TRP A 417 1.35 18.19 22.36
C TRP A 417 2.18 19.37 22.85
N ASP A 418 2.50 19.48 24.15
CA ASP A 418 3.35 20.57 24.66
C ASP A 418 4.81 20.54 24.12
N LEU A 419 5.21 19.42 23.51
CA LEU A 419 6.54 19.19 22.92
C LEU A 419 6.56 19.40 21.39
N LEU A 420 5.43 19.82 20.81
CA LEU A 420 5.29 20.06 19.38
C LEU A 420 5.33 21.56 19.08
N GLU A 421 6.30 21.96 18.27
CA GLU A 421 6.44 23.31 17.74
C GLU A 421 6.43 23.29 16.20
N ILE A 422 5.48 24.02 15.62
CA ILE A 422 5.28 24.15 14.18
C ILE A 422 5.26 25.64 13.85
N GLY A 423 6.15 26.07 12.97
CA GLY A 423 6.27 27.44 12.46
C GLY A 423 5.15 27.84 11.49
N ASP A 424 5.33 28.99 10.86
CA ASP A 424 4.43 29.53 9.84
C ASP A 424 4.60 28.81 8.49
N ASP A 425 3.54 28.72 7.68
CA ASP A 425 3.57 28.16 6.31
C ASP A 425 4.06 26.70 6.18
N VAL A 426 4.11 25.96 7.31
CA VAL A 426 4.51 24.55 7.33
C VAL A 426 3.47 23.68 6.64
N THR A 427 3.94 22.68 5.89
CA THR A 427 3.10 21.64 5.30
C THR A 427 3.45 20.26 5.87
N ILE A 428 2.44 19.56 6.36
CA ILE A 428 2.52 18.16 6.80
C ILE A 428 1.56 17.36 5.93
N SER A 429 2.11 16.59 5.01
CA SER A 429 1.38 15.83 3.99
C SER A 429 0.71 14.57 4.54
N GLN A 430 -0.04 13.89 3.66
CA GLN A 430 -0.86 12.73 3.97
C GLN A 430 -0.06 11.66 4.73
N GLU A 431 -0.59 11.20 5.86
CA GLU A 431 -0.01 10.15 6.72
C GLU A 431 1.44 10.37 7.20
N ALA A 432 1.93 11.61 7.19
CA ALA A 432 3.20 11.92 7.81
C ALA A 432 3.17 11.60 9.32
N ALA A 433 4.28 11.09 9.85
CA ALA A 433 4.37 10.55 11.20
C ALA A 433 5.20 11.47 12.11
N LEU A 434 4.54 12.10 13.08
CA LEU A 434 5.18 12.93 14.11
C LEU A 434 5.25 12.15 15.43
N ARG A 435 6.38 11.48 15.69
CA ARG A 435 6.54 10.57 16.84
C ARG A 435 6.95 11.31 18.12
N LEU A 436 6.04 12.13 18.64
CA LEU A 436 6.20 12.83 19.93
C LEU A 436 6.22 11.87 21.12
N ILE A 437 5.43 10.80 21.01
CA ILE A 437 5.35 9.69 21.96
C ILE A 437 5.63 8.43 21.17
N ASP A 438 6.58 7.62 21.62
CA ASP A 438 6.90 6.33 21.01
C ASP A 438 7.04 5.23 22.07
N LEU A 439 7.05 3.97 21.63
CA LEU A 439 7.27 2.81 22.49
C LEU A 439 8.56 2.10 22.06
N GLU A 440 9.54 2.06 22.96
CA GLU A 440 10.87 1.52 22.69
C GLU A 440 11.32 0.65 23.86
N GLY A 441 11.67 -0.63 23.62
CA GLY A 441 12.24 -1.51 24.67
C GLY A 441 11.35 -1.72 25.91
N GLY A 442 10.04 -1.60 25.77
CA GLY A 442 9.08 -1.64 26.89
C GLY A 442 9.03 -0.34 27.70
N GLN A 443 9.55 0.77 27.16
CA GLN A 443 9.43 2.12 27.68
C GLN A 443 8.52 2.96 26.77
N ILE A 444 7.81 3.91 27.37
CA ILE A 444 7.20 5.02 26.66
C ILE A 444 8.19 6.18 26.65
N VAL A 445 8.50 6.68 25.46
CA VAL A 445 9.48 7.74 25.21
C VAL A 445 8.73 8.97 24.72
N ALA A 446 8.94 10.12 25.38
CA ALA A 446 8.42 11.40 24.95
C ALA A 446 9.57 12.30 24.50
N GLY A 447 9.51 12.82 23.27
CA GLY A 447 10.53 13.68 22.66
C GLY A 447 9.92 14.88 21.96
N SER A 448 10.68 15.98 21.88
CA SER A 448 10.20 17.22 21.23
C SER A 448 10.42 17.22 19.73
N ILE A 449 9.50 17.82 18.98
CA ILE A 449 9.65 18.00 17.54
C ILE A 449 9.47 19.49 17.24
N SER A 450 10.45 20.08 16.55
CA SER A 450 10.40 21.46 16.08
C SER A 450 10.47 21.49 14.55
N ILE A 451 9.48 22.13 13.93
CA ILE A 451 9.38 22.30 12.47
C ILE A 451 9.35 23.80 12.15
N GLY A 452 10.41 24.30 11.55
CA GLY A 452 10.61 25.72 11.24
C GLY A 452 9.75 26.22 10.07
N ASP A 453 9.71 27.54 9.91
CA ASP A 453 8.82 28.21 8.96
C ASP A 453 9.01 27.73 7.52
N GLY A 454 7.91 27.44 6.82
CA GLY A 454 7.91 27.03 5.42
C GLY A 454 8.48 25.64 5.15
N ALA A 455 8.79 24.85 6.19
CA ALA A 455 9.24 23.48 6.03
C ALA A 455 8.13 22.55 5.53
N THR A 456 8.52 21.46 4.87
CA THR A 456 7.58 20.47 4.33
C THR A 456 7.96 19.05 4.72
N LEU A 457 6.99 18.34 5.30
CA LEU A 457 7.03 16.91 5.56
C LEU A 457 6.14 16.23 4.51
N ASP A 458 6.75 15.49 3.60
CA ASP A 458 6.05 14.89 2.46
C ASP A 458 5.29 13.60 2.84
N ILE A 459 4.66 12.95 1.87
CA ILE A 459 3.78 11.78 2.05
C ILE A 459 4.47 10.69 2.87
N ARG A 460 3.84 10.29 3.98
CA ARG A 460 4.39 9.30 4.94
C ARG A 460 5.79 9.61 5.49
N ALA A 461 6.31 10.82 5.32
CA ALA A 461 7.59 11.20 5.92
C ALA A 461 7.50 11.15 7.47
N GLY A 462 8.57 10.76 8.14
CA GLY A 462 8.60 10.51 9.58
C GLY A 462 9.62 11.35 10.34
N LEU A 463 9.22 11.91 11.48
CA LEU A 463 10.10 12.57 12.44
C LEU A 463 10.12 11.79 13.76
N GLY A 464 11.32 11.42 14.21
CA GLY A 464 11.55 10.87 15.56
C GLY A 464 11.45 11.93 16.66
N GLY A 465 11.62 11.50 17.91
CA GLY A 465 11.72 12.43 19.03
C GLY A 465 12.97 13.31 18.95
N ASN A 466 12.93 14.47 19.58
CA ASN A 466 14.05 15.40 19.69
C ASN A 466 14.62 15.91 18.35
N THR A 467 13.83 15.85 17.27
CA THR A 467 14.26 16.30 15.94
C THR A 467 13.97 17.78 15.67
N VAL A 468 14.79 18.39 14.83
CA VAL A 468 14.64 19.79 14.37
C VAL A 468 14.67 19.87 12.86
N MET A 469 13.63 20.43 12.25
CA MET A 469 13.63 20.89 10.87
C MET A 469 13.77 22.40 10.86
N GLU A 470 14.86 22.92 10.31
CA GLU A 470 15.04 24.37 10.17
C GLU A 470 14.09 24.96 9.12
N PRO A 471 13.93 26.30 9.06
CA PRO A 471 13.07 26.94 8.08
C PRO A 471 13.34 26.47 6.64
N GLU A 472 12.30 26.38 5.84
CA GLU A 472 12.37 26.05 4.40
C GLU A 472 13.00 24.69 4.08
N SER A 473 13.18 23.82 5.08
CA SER A 473 13.67 22.45 4.90
C SER A 473 12.60 21.52 4.33
N TYR A 474 13.04 20.42 3.72
CA TYR A 474 12.17 19.46 3.05
C TYR A 474 12.57 18.02 3.38
N LEU A 475 11.62 17.22 3.89
CA LEU A 475 11.78 15.78 4.05
C LEU A 475 10.89 15.06 3.04
N THR A 476 11.50 14.28 2.16
CA THR A 476 10.83 13.60 1.03
C THR A 476 9.92 12.45 1.46
N ALA A 477 9.10 11.98 0.51
CA ALA A 477 8.14 10.91 0.76
C ALA A 477 8.82 9.64 1.24
N LEU A 478 8.18 8.92 2.17
CA LEU A 478 8.69 7.70 2.82
C LEU A 478 10.00 7.85 3.62
N SER A 479 10.60 9.03 3.69
CA SER A 479 11.85 9.25 4.44
C SER A 479 11.64 9.37 5.94
N SER A 480 12.66 9.05 6.73
CA SER A 480 12.58 9.07 8.19
C SER A 480 13.79 9.76 8.81
N LEU A 481 13.55 10.86 9.52
CA LEU A 481 14.56 11.51 10.33
C LEU A 481 14.64 10.84 11.70
N SER A 482 15.81 10.29 12.03
CA SER A 482 16.09 9.59 13.29
C SER A 482 16.01 10.51 14.51
N GLU A 483 15.88 9.92 15.70
CA GLU A 483 15.87 10.66 16.97
C GLU A 483 17.09 11.60 17.06
N GLY A 484 16.87 12.86 17.46
CA GLY A 484 17.92 13.87 17.55
C GLY A 484 18.42 14.44 16.22
N GLY A 485 17.89 13.97 15.07
CA GLY A 485 18.27 14.45 13.75
C GLY A 485 17.89 15.91 13.50
N ARG A 486 18.70 16.60 12.68
CA ARG A 486 18.48 17.98 12.27
C ARG A 486 18.60 18.15 10.77
N ILE A 487 17.59 18.74 10.15
CA ILE A 487 17.64 19.14 8.73
C ILE A 487 17.96 20.64 8.66
N PRO A 488 19.09 21.04 8.05
CA PRO A 488 19.47 22.45 7.92
C PRO A 488 18.52 23.24 7.00
N ARG A 489 18.58 24.57 7.14
CA ARG A 489 17.73 25.50 6.41
C ARG A 489 17.84 25.32 4.90
N GLY A 490 16.69 25.22 4.24
CA GLY A 490 16.63 25.14 2.77
C GLY A 490 17.18 23.84 2.17
N GLU A 491 17.52 22.85 2.99
CA GLU A 491 17.98 21.55 2.52
C GLU A 491 16.84 20.56 2.32
N LYS A 492 17.03 19.65 1.35
CA LYS A 492 16.17 18.49 1.10
C LYS A 492 16.89 17.24 1.55
N TRP A 493 16.24 16.43 2.38
CA TRP A 493 16.76 15.16 2.86
C TRP A 493 15.87 13.99 2.44
N ASP A 494 16.48 12.85 2.13
CA ASP A 494 15.84 11.64 1.60
C ASP A 494 16.45 10.36 2.18
N GLY A 495 15.66 9.30 2.29
CA GLY A 495 16.12 7.98 2.77
C GLY A 495 15.69 7.62 4.20
N ILE A 496 16.11 6.42 4.61
CA ILE A 496 15.85 5.84 5.94
C ILE A 496 17.17 5.22 6.45
N PRO A 497 17.90 5.87 7.37
CA PRO A 497 17.66 7.22 7.88
C PRO A 497 17.80 8.28 6.78
N ALA A 498 17.15 9.43 6.97
CA ALA A 498 17.22 10.52 6.01
C ALA A 498 18.62 11.13 5.97
N GLU A 499 19.14 11.34 4.77
CA GLU A 499 20.42 11.98 4.49
C GLU A 499 20.25 13.12 3.49
N LYS A 500 21.26 13.98 3.37
CA LYS A 500 21.22 15.16 2.49
C LYS A 500 21.09 14.73 1.01
N ALA A 501 20.01 15.15 0.36
CA ALA A 501 19.67 14.81 -1.02
C ALA A 501 19.61 16.03 -1.97
N GLY A 502 19.89 17.23 -1.47
CA GLY A 502 19.98 18.45 -2.26
C GLY A 502 19.35 19.67 -1.58
N LEU A 503 18.90 20.62 -2.39
CA LEU A 503 18.16 21.80 -1.92
C LEU A 503 16.65 21.53 -1.91
N ALA A 504 15.95 22.17 -0.99
CA ALA A 504 14.50 22.16 -0.92
C ALA A 504 13.90 22.76 -2.21
N PRO A 505 12.78 22.20 -2.71
CA PRO A 505 12.09 22.77 -3.87
C PRO A 505 11.65 24.20 -3.59
N GLN A 506 11.67 25.04 -4.63
CA GLN A 506 11.15 26.40 -4.52
C GLN A 506 9.62 26.40 -4.47
N LYS A 507 9.06 27.42 -3.84
CA LYS A 507 7.62 27.68 -3.85
C LYS A 507 7.16 27.91 -5.30
N PRO A 508 6.22 27.11 -5.82
CA PRO A 508 5.65 27.33 -7.15
C PRO A 508 4.96 28.69 -7.25
N ASP A 509 5.00 29.29 -8.44
CA ASP A 509 4.28 30.53 -8.72
C ASP A 509 2.77 30.29 -8.74
N LEU A 510 2.03 31.12 -8.01
CA LEU A 510 0.58 31.09 -8.00
C LEU A 510 0.04 31.83 -9.23
N ASP A 511 -1.01 31.29 -9.84
CA ASP A 511 -1.78 32.03 -10.83
C ASP A 511 -2.32 33.33 -10.18
N PRO A 512 -2.02 34.52 -10.73
CA PRO A 512 -2.51 35.79 -10.20
C PRO A 512 -4.05 35.88 -10.10
N ALA A 513 -4.77 35.07 -10.87
CA ALA A 513 -6.24 35.02 -10.83
C ALA A 513 -6.80 34.29 -9.60
N GLU A 514 -5.98 33.50 -8.89
CA GLU A 514 -6.43 32.71 -7.74
C GLU A 514 -6.65 33.58 -6.49
N ARG A 515 -7.89 33.62 -6.02
CA ARG A 515 -8.27 34.34 -4.80
C ARG A 515 -7.82 33.56 -3.56
N SER A 516 -7.19 34.27 -2.63
CA SER A 516 -6.84 33.76 -1.31
C SER A 516 -7.86 34.23 -0.27
N TYR A 517 -8.39 33.31 0.55
CA TYR A 517 -9.22 33.65 1.71
C TYR A 517 -8.42 33.52 3.00
N SER A 518 -8.91 34.14 4.08
CA SER A 518 -8.32 33.91 5.40
C SER A 518 -8.52 32.46 5.85
N GLN A 519 -7.65 31.96 6.73
CA GLN A 519 -7.72 30.58 7.21
C GLN A 519 -9.06 30.24 7.87
N LEU A 520 -9.66 31.21 8.57
CA LEU A 520 -10.97 31.04 9.21
C LEU A 520 -12.09 30.96 8.18
N GLN A 521 -12.11 31.89 7.20
CA GLN A 521 -13.10 31.86 6.12
C GLN A 521 -13.03 30.55 5.35
N HIS A 522 -11.82 30.13 4.93
CA HIS A 522 -11.63 28.85 4.25
C HIS A 522 -12.09 27.67 5.12
N GLY A 523 -11.77 27.67 6.41
CA GLY A 523 -12.20 26.62 7.35
C GLY A 523 -13.73 26.50 7.45
N VAL A 524 -14.43 27.62 7.62
CA VAL A 524 -15.90 27.67 7.64
C VAL A 524 -16.49 27.19 6.32
N MET A 525 -15.94 27.66 5.19
CA MET A 525 -16.39 27.25 3.86
C MET A 525 -16.19 25.75 3.62
N LEU A 526 -15.07 25.17 4.05
CA LEU A 526 -14.82 23.74 3.90
C LEU A 526 -15.79 22.89 4.74
N VAL A 527 -16.05 23.28 5.99
CA VAL A 527 -17.03 22.61 6.86
C VAL A 527 -18.44 22.71 6.27
N ALA A 528 -18.84 23.91 5.82
CA ALA A 528 -20.13 24.12 5.20
C ALA A 528 -20.29 23.32 3.90
N ALA A 529 -19.26 23.27 3.05
CA ALA A 529 -19.30 22.52 1.80
C ALA A 529 -19.38 21.01 2.03
N ARG A 530 -18.65 20.47 3.04
CA ARG A 530 -18.77 19.08 3.47
C ARG A 530 -20.18 18.76 3.96
N PHE A 531 -20.76 19.64 4.77
CA PHE A 531 -22.13 19.48 5.26
C PHE A 531 -23.15 19.46 4.12
N LEU A 532 -23.11 20.44 3.22
CA LEU A 532 -24.00 20.50 2.05
C LEU A 532 -23.87 19.25 1.15
N LEU A 533 -22.64 18.77 0.95
CA LEU A 533 -22.41 17.52 0.24
C LEU A 533 -23.03 16.32 0.98
N GLY A 534 -22.83 16.24 2.30
CA GLY A 534 -23.41 15.19 3.14
C GLY A 534 -24.95 15.13 3.05
N LEU A 535 -25.63 16.27 2.99
CA LEU A 535 -27.08 16.32 2.75
C LEU A 535 -27.48 15.61 1.46
N VAL A 536 -26.75 15.85 0.37
CA VAL A 536 -27.02 15.21 -0.92
C VAL A 536 -26.76 13.71 -0.87
N LEU A 537 -25.67 13.29 -0.23
CA LEU A 537 -25.27 11.88 -0.16
C LEU A 537 -26.21 11.02 0.72
N LEU A 538 -26.95 11.64 1.65
CA LEU A 538 -27.90 10.94 2.52
C LEU A 538 -29.30 10.78 1.88
N LEU A 539 -29.65 11.55 0.85
CA LEU A 539 -30.97 11.49 0.19
C LEU A 539 -31.42 10.08 -0.21
N PRO A 540 -30.55 9.18 -0.74
CA PRO A 540 -30.93 7.81 -1.07
C PRO A 540 -31.45 7.00 0.11
N LEU A 541 -31.03 7.32 1.32
CA LEU A 541 -31.53 6.70 2.54
C LEU A 541 -32.77 7.43 3.05
N GLU A 542 -32.73 8.76 3.10
CA GLU A 542 -33.80 9.56 3.72
C GLU A 542 -35.11 9.55 2.93
N LEU A 543 -35.06 9.74 1.61
CA LEU A 543 -36.27 9.85 0.80
C LEU A 543 -37.07 8.54 0.80
N PRO A 544 -36.49 7.34 0.58
CA PRO A 544 -37.23 6.10 0.73
C PRO A 544 -37.76 5.88 2.14
N THR A 545 -36.99 6.25 3.18
CA THR A 545 -37.44 6.15 4.58
C THR A 545 -38.68 7.02 4.83
N ALA A 546 -38.66 8.28 4.38
CA ALA A 546 -39.78 9.20 4.51
C ALA A 546 -41.00 8.74 3.69
N VAL A 547 -40.79 8.29 2.44
CA VAL A 547 -41.88 7.77 1.58
C VAL A 547 -42.52 6.53 2.21
N LEU A 548 -41.72 5.58 2.71
CA LEU A 548 -42.24 4.42 3.42
C LEU A 548 -43.01 4.83 4.67
N ALA A 549 -42.50 5.77 5.46
CA ALA A 549 -43.21 6.28 6.62
C ALA A 549 -44.57 6.89 6.25
N ILE A 550 -44.66 7.65 5.15
CA ILE A 550 -45.93 8.19 4.64
C ILE A 550 -46.87 7.07 4.18
N LEU A 551 -46.38 6.13 3.37
CA LEU A 551 -47.19 5.05 2.78
C LEU A 551 -47.78 4.11 3.83
N TYR A 552 -47.03 3.86 4.91
CA TYR A 552 -47.47 3.01 6.03
C TYR A 552 -48.14 3.80 7.16
N GLY A 553 -48.34 5.12 7.01
CA GLY A 553 -48.99 5.96 8.00
C GLY A 553 -48.24 6.05 9.33
N LEU A 554 -46.91 5.99 9.31
CA LEU A 554 -46.07 6.14 10.50
C LEU A 554 -46.04 7.60 10.94
N ASP A 555 -46.69 7.90 12.07
CA ASP A 555 -46.71 9.21 12.70
C ASP A 555 -45.78 9.27 13.92
N SER A 556 -45.68 10.45 14.55
CA SER A 556 -44.87 10.63 15.77
C SER A 556 -45.27 9.65 16.86
N GLN A 557 -46.58 9.41 17.04
CA GLN A 557 -47.05 8.45 18.05
C GLN A 557 -46.57 7.02 17.74
N SER A 558 -46.62 6.59 16.48
CA SER A 558 -46.14 5.28 16.05
C SER A 558 -44.64 5.11 16.28
N ALA A 559 -43.85 6.15 15.98
CA ALA A 559 -42.41 6.15 16.21
C ALA A 559 -42.07 6.05 17.71
N LEU A 560 -42.74 6.84 18.55
CA LEU A 560 -42.56 6.82 20.01
C LEU A 560 -43.02 5.51 20.63
N ASN A 561 -44.16 4.99 20.17
CA ASN A 561 -44.66 3.67 20.59
C ASN A 561 -43.64 2.59 20.25
N TRP A 562 -42.98 2.66 19.08
CA TRP A 562 -41.94 1.70 18.72
C TRP A 562 -40.69 1.85 19.60
N ILE A 563 -40.22 3.07 19.90
CA ILE A 563 -39.08 3.29 20.81
C ILE A 563 -39.35 2.67 22.18
N ASN A 564 -40.57 2.84 22.71
CA ASN A 564 -40.98 2.33 24.02
C ASN A 564 -41.36 0.84 24.01
N SER A 565 -41.75 0.29 22.87
CA SER A 565 -42.15 -1.11 22.71
C SER A 565 -41.86 -1.62 21.29
N PRO A 566 -40.58 -1.95 21.01
CA PRO A 566 -40.14 -2.31 19.67
C PRO A 566 -40.78 -3.61 19.17
N ASN A 567 -41.37 -3.56 17.97
CA ASN A 567 -41.85 -4.74 17.27
C ASN A 567 -40.72 -5.36 16.45
N LEU A 568 -40.47 -6.66 16.65
CA LEU A 568 -39.46 -7.44 15.91
C LEU A 568 -40.12 -8.48 15.00
N SER A 569 -41.27 -8.16 14.39
CA SER A 569 -41.93 -9.03 13.43
C SER A 569 -41.01 -9.33 12.23
N GLY A 570 -41.17 -10.48 11.60
CA GLY A 570 -40.38 -10.83 10.42
C GLY A 570 -40.47 -9.79 9.28
N SER A 571 -41.64 -9.14 9.14
CA SER A 571 -41.84 -8.04 8.20
C SER A 571 -41.03 -6.79 8.54
N PHE A 572 -40.95 -6.42 9.82
CA PHE A 572 -40.13 -5.29 10.28
C PHE A 572 -38.64 -5.58 10.02
N LEU A 573 -38.15 -6.74 10.42
CA LEU A 573 -36.75 -7.11 10.24
C LEU A 573 -36.35 -7.14 8.76
N LEU A 574 -37.21 -7.66 7.89
CA LEU A 574 -37.01 -7.64 6.45
C LEU A 574 -37.00 -6.20 5.90
N ALA A 575 -37.94 -5.36 6.31
CA ALA A 575 -38.00 -3.96 5.88
C ALA A 575 -36.74 -3.19 6.32
N SER A 576 -36.29 -3.35 7.56
CA SER A 576 -35.06 -2.72 8.06
C SER A 576 -33.82 -3.21 7.31
N ALA A 577 -33.73 -4.50 7.01
CA ALA A 577 -32.62 -5.05 6.23
C ALA A 577 -32.60 -4.47 4.80
N LEU A 578 -33.76 -4.38 4.14
CA LEU A 578 -33.87 -3.78 2.80
C LEU A 578 -33.55 -2.29 2.82
N LEU A 579 -33.96 -1.57 3.86
CA LEU A 579 -33.72 -0.13 4.01
C LEU A 579 -32.24 0.23 4.12
N VAL A 580 -31.40 -0.62 4.70
CA VAL A 580 -29.97 -0.34 4.82
C VAL A 580 -29.13 -0.92 3.68
N THR A 581 -29.65 -1.89 2.93
CA THR A 581 -28.91 -2.55 1.84
C THR A 581 -29.23 -1.96 0.47
N LEU A 582 -30.50 -1.70 0.16
CA LEU A 582 -30.92 -1.24 -1.17
C LEU A 582 -30.49 0.20 -1.52
N PRO A 583 -30.48 1.16 -0.58
CA PRO A 583 -30.03 2.53 -0.90
C PRO A 583 -28.54 2.66 -1.17
N LEU A 584 -27.70 1.75 -0.67
CA LEU A 584 -26.25 1.90 -0.71
C LEU A 584 -25.67 1.99 -2.14
N PRO A 585 -26.04 1.11 -3.09
CA PRO A 585 -25.62 1.28 -4.49
C PRO A 585 -26.05 2.61 -5.10
N LEU A 586 -27.23 3.11 -4.74
CA LEU A 586 -27.72 4.41 -5.20
C LEU A 586 -26.91 5.56 -4.59
N ALA A 587 -26.57 5.48 -3.30
CA ALA A 587 -25.71 6.44 -2.63
C ALA A 587 -24.33 6.52 -3.28
N LEU A 588 -23.71 5.38 -3.57
CA LEU A 588 -22.44 5.31 -4.30
C LEU A 588 -22.56 5.90 -5.71
N ALA A 589 -23.66 5.64 -6.42
CA ALA A 589 -23.88 6.23 -7.75
C ALA A 589 -24.07 7.76 -7.70
N ILE A 590 -24.80 8.27 -6.70
CA ILE A 590 -24.95 9.72 -6.47
C ILE A 590 -23.61 10.34 -6.10
N GLU A 591 -22.79 9.69 -5.28
CA GLU A 591 -21.45 10.16 -4.93
C GLU A 591 -20.55 10.29 -6.16
N ALA A 592 -20.54 9.29 -7.05
CA ALA A 592 -19.83 9.37 -8.34
C ALA A 592 -20.34 10.54 -9.20
N PHE A 593 -21.66 10.76 -9.26
CA PHE A 593 -22.23 11.90 -9.97
C PHE A 593 -21.85 13.24 -9.34
N ALA A 594 -21.84 13.33 -8.00
CA ALA A 594 -21.46 14.51 -7.26
C ALA A 594 -20.00 14.90 -7.54
N VAL A 595 -19.09 13.93 -7.63
CA VAL A 595 -17.69 14.15 -8.08
C VAL A 595 -17.66 14.89 -9.42
N ARG A 596 -18.49 14.47 -10.39
CA ARG A 596 -18.55 15.13 -11.71
C ARG A 596 -19.23 16.50 -11.64
N ALA A 597 -20.30 16.61 -10.86
CA ALA A 597 -21.10 17.84 -10.71
C ALA A 597 -20.31 18.99 -10.08
N LEU A 598 -19.31 18.69 -9.23
CA LEU A 598 -18.41 19.70 -8.67
C LEU A 598 -17.51 20.40 -9.70
N GLY A 599 -17.53 19.97 -10.97
CA GLY A 599 -16.79 20.58 -12.08
C GLY A 599 -15.38 20.03 -12.22
N THR A 600 -14.76 20.20 -13.40
CA THR A 600 -13.46 19.60 -13.71
C THR A 600 -12.31 20.27 -12.96
N VAL A 601 -11.36 19.45 -12.51
CA VAL A 601 -10.06 19.91 -11.97
C VAL A 601 -9.03 19.80 -13.09
N ARG A 602 -8.25 20.86 -13.32
CA ARG A 602 -7.24 20.92 -14.39
C ARG A 602 -5.84 20.96 -13.78
N PRO A 603 -4.81 20.47 -14.50
CA PRO A 603 -3.42 20.70 -14.13
C PRO A 603 -3.11 22.20 -13.98
N GLY A 604 -2.25 22.55 -13.03
CA GLY A 604 -1.87 23.93 -12.71
C GLY A 604 -1.49 24.10 -11.23
N VAL A 605 -1.20 25.34 -10.86
CA VAL A 605 -0.90 25.71 -9.47
C VAL A 605 -2.06 26.56 -8.94
N ILE A 606 -2.69 26.11 -7.86
CA ILE A 606 -3.81 26.81 -7.21
C ILE A 606 -3.45 27.25 -5.79
N ASN A 607 -4.26 28.16 -5.25
CA ASN A 607 -4.09 28.63 -3.88
C ASN A 607 -4.66 27.63 -2.86
N ARG A 608 -3.89 27.28 -1.82
CA ARG A 608 -4.32 26.37 -0.75
C ARG A 608 -5.55 26.85 0.02
N TRP A 609 -5.73 28.16 0.17
CA TRP A 609 -6.88 28.75 0.85
C TRP A 609 -7.93 29.29 -0.13
N GLY A 610 -7.91 28.85 -1.39
CA GLY A 610 -8.90 29.16 -2.42
C GLY A 610 -10.07 28.16 -2.46
N ILE A 611 -11.14 28.53 -3.17
CA ILE A 611 -12.31 27.65 -3.43
C ILE A 611 -11.90 26.46 -4.32
N SER A 612 -10.96 26.68 -5.24
CA SER A 612 -10.40 25.64 -6.09
C SER A 612 -9.88 24.45 -5.27
N TYR A 613 -9.24 24.71 -4.12
CA TYR A 613 -8.75 23.65 -3.25
C TYR A 613 -9.86 22.95 -2.44
N ILE A 614 -10.91 23.67 -2.03
CA ILE A 614 -12.10 23.03 -1.43
C ILE A 614 -12.69 22.00 -2.38
N ARG A 615 -12.78 22.31 -3.69
CA ARG A 615 -13.22 21.36 -4.71
C ARG A 615 -12.32 20.12 -4.77
N VAL A 616 -11.00 20.31 -4.81
CA VAL A 616 -10.00 19.21 -4.81
C VAL A 616 -10.19 18.32 -3.59
N TRP A 617 -10.31 18.94 -2.40
CA TRP A 617 -10.50 18.24 -1.13
C TRP A 617 -11.78 17.40 -1.10
N LEU A 618 -12.92 17.97 -1.52
CA LEU A 618 -14.20 17.24 -1.55
C LEU A 618 -14.15 16.05 -2.50
N LYS A 619 -13.50 16.20 -3.66
CA LYS A 619 -13.36 15.10 -4.62
C LYS A 619 -12.50 13.97 -4.10
N SER A 620 -11.32 14.28 -3.56
CA SER A 620 -10.45 13.24 -3.01
C SER A 620 -11.04 12.61 -1.74
N TRP A 621 -11.90 13.33 -1.02
CA TRP A 621 -12.70 12.77 0.07
C TRP A 621 -13.79 11.80 -0.42
N MET A 622 -14.57 12.14 -1.45
CA MET A 622 -15.58 11.23 -2.01
C MET A 622 -14.97 9.95 -2.59
N VAL A 623 -13.79 10.04 -3.21
CA VAL A 623 -13.05 8.83 -3.63
C VAL A 623 -12.67 7.97 -2.42
N GLN A 624 -12.17 8.57 -1.35
CA GLN A 624 -11.82 7.84 -0.13
C GLN A 624 -13.07 7.20 0.51
N SER A 625 -14.17 7.94 0.62
CA SER A 625 -15.47 7.52 1.16
C SER A 625 -16.03 6.32 0.39
N ALA A 626 -16.15 6.41 -0.94
CA ALA A 626 -16.59 5.28 -1.76
C ALA A 626 -15.64 4.07 -1.66
N GLY A 627 -14.34 4.32 -1.47
CA GLY A 627 -13.33 3.29 -1.25
C GLY A 627 -13.58 2.44 -0.01
N GLU A 628 -14.19 2.98 1.06
CA GLU A 628 -14.52 2.20 2.27
C GLU A 628 -15.49 1.05 1.98
N ALA A 629 -16.39 1.22 1.01
CA ALA A 629 -17.37 0.20 0.60
C ALA A 629 -16.90 -0.65 -0.60
N LEU A 630 -16.05 -0.09 -1.46
CA LEU A 630 -15.74 -0.68 -2.77
C LEU A 630 -14.29 -1.20 -2.91
N SER A 631 -13.34 -0.76 -2.10
CA SER A 631 -11.93 -1.18 -2.19
C SER A 631 -11.80 -2.71 -2.26
N GLY A 632 -10.97 -3.19 -3.20
CA GLY A 632 -10.74 -4.62 -3.44
C GLY A 632 -11.85 -5.34 -4.22
N THR A 633 -12.96 -4.67 -4.55
CA THR A 633 -14.07 -5.26 -5.32
C THR A 633 -13.95 -5.02 -6.83
N LEU A 634 -14.63 -5.86 -7.62
CA LEU A 634 -14.77 -5.69 -9.07
C LEU A 634 -15.57 -4.42 -9.44
N PHE A 635 -16.34 -3.88 -8.50
CA PHE A 635 -17.14 -2.68 -8.69
C PHE A 635 -16.32 -1.39 -8.58
N TRP A 636 -15.14 -1.43 -7.96
CA TRP A 636 -14.34 -0.24 -7.71
C TRP A 636 -13.83 0.46 -8.97
N PRO A 637 -13.20 -0.24 -9.94
CA PRO A 637 -12.85 0.37 -11.23
C PRO A 637 -14.06 0.91 -12.00
N ILE A 638 -15.24 0.29 -11.85
CA ILE A 638 -16.48 0.77 -12.47
C ILE A 638 -16.88 2.11 -11.88
N TRP A 639 -16.90 2.21 -10.54
CA TRP A 639 -17.22 3.44 -9.84
C TRP A 639 -16.24 4.57 -10.17
N LEU A 640 -14.93 4.29 -10.20
CA LEU A 640 -13.91 5.28 -10.55
C LEU A 640 -14.11 5.85 -11.97
N ARG A 641 -14.50 5.02 -12.94
CA ARG A 641 -14.88 5.48 -14.28
C ARG A 641 -16.13 6.37 -14.26
N MET A 642 -17.13 6.02 -13.46
CA MET A 642 -18.33 6.86 -13.28
C MET A 642 -17.96 8.22 -12.66
N ALA A 643 -17.03 8.24 -11.70
CA ALA A 643 -16.51 9.46 -11.07
C ALA A 643 -15.63 10.32 -12.01
N GLY A 644 -15.30 9.84 -13.21
CA GLY A 644 -14.56 10.59 -14.24
C GLY A 644 -13.08 10.22 -14.38
N MET A 645 -12.60 9.19 -13.66
CA MET A 645 -11.24 8.68 -13.79
C MET A 645 -11.08 7.84 -15.05
N LYS A 646 -9.92 7.91 -15.71
CA LYS A 646 -9.61 7.05 -16.86
C LYS A 646 -8.95 5.76 -16.36
N VAL A 647 -9.73 4.70 -16.25
CA VAL A 647 -9.26 3.38 -15.79
C VAL A 647 -9.40 2.36 -16.91
N GLY A 648 -8.30 1.69 -17.24
CA GLY A 648 -8.23 0.59 -18.20
C GLY A 648 -9.12 -0.61 -17.84
N ARG A 649 -9.18 -1.58 -18.75
CA ARG A 649 -9.87 -2.86 -18.51
C ARG A 649 -9.05 -3.74 -17.58
N ASP A 650 -9.72 -4.65 -16.88
CA ASP A 650 -9.11 -5.70 -16.06
C ASP A 650 -8.12 -5.21 -14.99
N CYS A 651 -8.30 -3.95 -14.57
CA CYS A 651 -7.58 -3.37 -13.44
C CYS A 651 -8.15 -3.91 -12.13
N GLU A 652 -7.27 -4.29 -11.21
CA GLU A 652 -7.63 -4.64 -9.84
C GLU A 652 -7.09 -3.55 -8.92
N ILE A 653 -7.98 -2.93 -8.17
CA ILE A 653 -7.61 -1.81 -7.31
C ILE A 653 -8.06 -2.15 -5.90
N SER A 654 -7.10 -2.37 -5.00
CA SER A 654 -7.40 -2.35 -3.56
C SER A 654 -7.61 -0.90 -3.13
N THR A 655 -6.65 -0.31 -2.44
CA THR A 655 -6.83 0.99 -1.79
C THR A 655 -5.94 2.05 -2.43
N ILE A 656 -6.55 3.16 -2.88
CA ILE A 656 -5.87 4.35 -3.39
C ILE A 656 -6.14 5.54 -2.47
N ILE A 657 -5.15 6.40 -2.27
CA ILE A 657 -5.16 7.47 -1.27
C ILE A 657 -4.93 8.82 -1.95
N ASP A 658 -5.72 9.81 -1.51
CA ASP A 658 -5.65 11.23 -1.88
C ASP A 658 -5.75 11.51 -3.40
N VAL A 659 -6.62 10.78 -4.09
CA VAL A 659 -6.75 10.82 -5.55
C VAL A 659 -7.77 11.85 -6.03
N VAL A 660 -7.41 12.61 -7.06
CA VAL A 660 -8.35 13.42 -7.86
C VAL A 660 -8.62 12.69 -9.18
N PRO A 661 -9.86 12.19 -9.42
CA PRO A 661 -10.17 11.33 -10.57
C PRO A 661 -9.72 11.88 -11.93
N GLU A 662 -9.91 13.17 -12.19
CA GLU A 662 -9.58 13.76 -13.50
C GLU A 662 -8.08 13.87 -13.80
N LEU A 663 -7.23 13.74 -12.78
CA LEU A 663 -5.78 13.90 -12.91
C LEU A 663 -5.04 12.56 -13.02
N ILE A 664 -5.75 11.44 -13.08
CA ILE A 664 -5.14 10.11 -13.14
C ILE A 664 -5.62 9.34 -14.37
N GLU A 665 -4.66 8.70 -15.06
CA GLU A 665 -4.90 7.74 -16.13
C GLU A 665 -4.21 6.41 -15.80
N ILE A 666 -4.96 5.31 -15.80
CA ILE A 666 -4.49 3.96 -15.49
C ILE A 666 -4.60 3.08 -16.74
N GLY A 667 -3.48 2.51 -17.17
CA GLY A 667 -3.43 1.52 -18.25
C GLY A 667 -4.14 0.20 -17.89
N PRO A 668 -4.53 -0.60 -18.89
CA PRO A 668 -5.21 -1.89 -18.66
C PRO A 668 -4.34 -2.88 -17.87
N GLU A 669 -4.98 -3.87 -17.26
CA GLU A 669 -4.36 -4.98 -16.50
C GLU A 669 -3.55 -4.58 -15.27
N THR A 670 -3.54 -3.29 -14.90
CA THR A 670 -2.82 -2.75 -13.74
C THR A 670 -3.37 -3.30 -12.41
N PHE A 671 -2.47 -3.62 -11.48
CA PHE A 671 -2.79 -4.12 -10.14
C PHE A 671 -2.29 -3.15 -9.06
N PHE A 672 -3.18 -2.76 -8.15
CA PHE A 672 -2.87 -1.92 -6.99
C PHE A 672 -3.09 -2.71 -5.71
N ALA A 673 -2.04 -2.83 -4.92
CA ALA A 673 -2.10 -3.39 -3.58
C ALA A 673 -2.58 -2.33 -2.57
N ASP A 674 -2.29 -2.52 -1.28
CA ASP A 674 -2.90 -1.71 -0.22
C ASP A 674 -2.21 -0.36 -0.01
N GLY A 675 -3.01 0.71 0.02
CA GLY A 675 -2.59 2.04 0.45
C GLY A 675 -1.66 2.74 -0.54
N ILE A 676 -2.03 2.77 -1.83
CA ILE A 676 -1.24 3.42 -2.88
C ILE A 676 -1.51 4.93 -2.89
N TYR A 677 -0.46 5.74 -2.77
CA TYR A 677 -0.56 7.20 -2.89
C TYR A 677 -0.39 7.57 -4.36
N LEU A 678 -1.49 7.91 -5.03
CA LEU A 678 -1.55 7.96 -6.49
C LEU A 678 -1.75 9.38 -7.00
N GLY A 679 -0.65 10.07 -7.33
CA GLY A 679 -0.67 11.38 -7.97
C GLY A 679 -1.41 12.45 -7.16
N GLY A 680 -1.33 12.38 -5.84
CA GLY A 680 -2.04 13.29 -4.94
C GLY A 680 -1.59 14.75 -5.11
N PRO A 681 -2.47 15.74 -4.85
CA PRO A 681 -2.10 17.16 -4.92
C PRO A 681 -0.91 17.49 -4.02
N ARG A 682 0.15 18.10 -4.59
CA ARG A 682 1.32 18.50 -3.81
C ARG A 682 1.07 19.86 -3.18
N VAL A 683 0.94 19.91 -1.86
CA VAL A 683 0.82 21.17 -1.11
C VAL A 683 2.21 21.60 -0.66
N HIS A 684 2.60 22.84 -0.92
CA HIS A 684 3.88 23.38 -0.49
C HIS A 684 3.79 24.90 -0.28
N ARG A 685 4.07 25.36 0.95
CA ARG A 685 4.14 26.80 1.32
C ARG A 685 2.93 27.64 0.85
N GLY A 686 1.73 27.07 1.00
CA GLY A 686 0.46 27.72 0.67
C GLY A 686 0.02 27.62 -0.79
N THR A 687 0.76 26.91 -1.64
CA THR A 687 0.35 26.56 -3.00
C THR A 687 -0.02 25.09 -3.08
N VAL A 688 -0.80 24.74 -4.09
CA VAL A 688 -1.20 23.36 -4.38
C VAL A 688 -0.95 23.11 -5.86
N GLU A 689 -0.06 22.18 -6.15
CA GLU A 689 0.25 21.78 -7.52
C GLU A 689 -0.59 20.58 -7.93
N LEU A 690 -1.08 20.64 -9.16
CA LEU A 690 -1.93 19.66 -9.80
C LEU A 690 -1.32 19.30 -11.15
N ALA A 691 -1.11 18.02 -11.41
CA ALA A 691 -0.59 17.53 -12.69
C ALA A 691 -1.21 16.18 -13.04
N LEU A 692 -1.25 15.89 -14.34
CA LEU A 692 -1.73 14.62 -14.85
C LEU A 692 -0.70 13.53 -14.58
N THR A 693 -1.10 12.47 -13.89
CA THR A 693 -0.28 11.28 -13.62
C THR A 693 -0.80 10.13 -14.48
N ARG A 694 0.08 9.46 -15.22
CA ARG A 694 -0.25 8.35 -16.13
C ARG A 694 0.54 7.10 -15.77
N LEU A 695 -0.17 5.98 -15.65
CA LEU A 695 0.41 4.66 -15.51
C LEU A 695 0.23 3.87 -16.81
N GLY A 696 1.30 3.22 -17.26
CA GLY A 696 1.26 2.29 -18.38
C GLY A 696 0.43 1.04 -18.09
N SER A 697 0.29 0.20 -19.10
CA SER A 697 -0.38 -1.10 -19.06
C SER A 697 0.42 -2.09 -18.21
N ASN A 698 -0.26 -3.06 -17.62
CA ASN A 698 0.38 -4.16 -16.87
C ASN A 698 1.36 -3.67 -15.79
N THR A 699 0.97 -2.59 -15.08
CA THR A 699 1.75 -2.06 -13.96
C THR A 699 1.33 -2.73 -12.65
N PHE A 700 2.29 -3.12 -11.82
CA PHE A 700 2.04 -3.60 -10.46
C PHE A 700 2.54 -2.58 -9.44
N LEU A 701 1.68 -2.18 -8.50
CA LEU A 701 2.03 -1.29 -7.39
C LEU A 701 1.86 -2.01 -6.05
N GLY A 702 2.96 -2.23 -5.35
CA GLY A 702 3.01 -2.85 -4.03
C GLY A 702 2.54 -1.93 -2.90
N ASN A 703 2.29 -2.52 -1.73
CA ASN A 703 1.71 -1.79 -0.59
C ASN A 703 2.49 -0.53 -0.25
N HIS A 704 1.78 0.57 0.02
CA HIS A 704 2.37 1.87 0.36
C HIS A 704 3.33 2.45 -0.68
N ALA A 705 3.27 2.00 -1.94
CA ALA A 705 3.98 2.66 -3.03
C ALA A 705 3.46 4.10 -3.20
N VAL A 706 4.39 5.02 -3.44
CA VAL A 706 4.09 6.42 -3.69
C VAL A 706 4.36 6.71 -5.15
N ILE A 707 3.33 7.14 -5.87
CA ILE A 707 3.44 7.67 -7.23
C ILE A 707 3.32 9.19 -7.12
N PRO A 708 4.45 9.94 -7.18
CA PRO A 708 4.41 11.38 -7.13
C PRO A 708 3.53 12.00 -8.20
N LEU A 709 3.11 13.24 -7.95
CA LEU A 709 2.40 14.08 -8.89
C LEU A 709 3.14 14.18 -10.24
N GLY A 710 2.43 13.98 -11.34
CA GLY A 710 2.92 14.28 -12.70
C GLY A 710 3.73 13.18 -13.37
N GLN A 711 3.88 12.03 -12.72
CA GLN A 711 4.65 10.89 -13.22
C GLN A 711 4.00 10.24 -14.44
N LYS A 712 4.80 9.82 -15.42
CA LYS A 712 4.39 9.03 -16.60
C LYS A 712 5.15 7.70 -16.62
N LEU A 713 4.61 6.70 -15.95
CA LEU A 713 5.24 5.39 -15.90
C LEU A 713 4.99 4.60 -17.20
N PRO A 714 6.01 3.90 -17.74
CA PRO A 714 5.85 3.07 -18.94
C PRO A 714 5.06 1.78 -18.67
N ASP A 715 4.84 1.00 -19.73
CA ASP A 715 4.19 -0.31 -19.65
C ASP A 715 5.10 -1.36 -18.94
N ASP A 716 4.49 -2.40 -18.38
CA ASP A 716 5.16 -3.57 -17.79
C ASP A 716 6.07 -3.28 -16.58
N VAL A 717 5.70 -2.32 -15.73
CA VAL A 717 6.50 -1.91 -14.56
C VAL A 717 6.01 -2.57 -13.27
N LEU A 718 6.94 -2.94 -12.39
CA LEU A 718 6.64 -3.33 -11.01
C LEU A 718 7.28 -2.34 -10.04
N ILE A 719 6.48 -1.72 -9.18
CA ILE A 719 6.93 -0.89 -8.06
C ILE A 719 6.64 -1.66 -6.78
N GLY A 720 7.68 -1.96 -6.01
CA GLY A 720 7.60 -2.73 -4.78
C GLY A 720 6.97 -1.97 -3.62
N VAL A 721 6.90 -2.65 -2.47
CA VAL A 721 6.38 -2.09 -1.22
C VAL A 721 7.22 -0.88 -0.80
N SER A 722 6.57 0.17 -0.28
CA SER A 722 7.22 1.36 0.28
C SER A 722 8.33 1.91 -0.63
N THR A 723 8.01 2.08 -1.91
CA THR A 723 8.91 2.57 -2.95
C THR A 723 8.32 3.83 -3.59
N VAL A 724 9.13 4.87 -3.77
CA VAL A 724 8.75 6.08 -4.52
C VAL A 724 9.07 5.87 -6.00
N ALA A 725 8.07 6.06 -6.87
CA ALA A 725 8.27 5.96 -8.32
C ALA A 725 8.96 7.22 -8.88
N ASP A 726 9.86 7.02 -9.84
CA ASP A 726 10.59 8.07 -10.53
C ASP A 726 10.71 7.76 -12.04
N GLU A 727 9.98 8.52 -12.85
CA GLU A 727 9.95 8.42 -14.31
C GLU A 727 11.31 8.65 -14.98
N THR A 728 12.26 9.30 -14.30
CA THR A 728 13.58 9.59 -14.87
C THR A 728 14.47 8.36 -14.96
N ILE A 729 14.20 7.34 -14.12
CA ILE A 729 14.98 6.10 -14.04
C ILE A 729 14.19 4.86 -14.47
N ILE A 730 12.86 4.86 -14.32
CA ILE A 730 12.01 3.69 -14.60
C ILE A 730 11.84 3.47 -16.11
N ARG A 731 12.14 2.25 -16.57
CA ARG A 731 12.03 1.82 -17.98
C ARG A 731 10.96 0.73 -18.17
N PRO A 732 10.43 0.53 -19.39
CA PRO A 732 9.50 -0.57 -19.67
C PRO A 732 10.08 -1.94 -19.27
N GLY A 733 9.26 -2.81 -18.67
CA GLY A 733 9.67 -4.17 -18.28
C GLY A 733 10.58 -4.25 -17.04
N THR A 734 10.88 -3.13 -16.37
CA THR A 734 11.73 -3.11 -15.18
C THR A 734 10.94 -3.27 -13.88
N SER A 735 11.64 -3.56 -12.80
CA SER A 735 11.05 -3.74 -11.46
C SER A 735 11.86 -2.93 -10.47
N TRP A 736 11.21 -2.28 -9.50
CA TRP A 736 11.88 -1.33 -8.61
C TRP A 736 11.44 -1.56 -7.17
N PHE A 737 12.36 -1.37 -6.23
CA PHE A 737 12.09 -1.49 -4.81
C PHE A 737 13.03 -0.58 -4.01
N GLY A 738 12.64 -0.24 -2.78
CA GLY A 738 13.50 0.43 -1.82
C GLY A 738 13.29 1.93 -1.71
N GLN A 739 13.91 2.51 -0.68
CA GLN A 739 13.99 3.96 -0.46
C GLN A 739 15.43 4.34 -0.09
N PRO A 740 16.21 4.98 -0.99
CA PRO A 740 15.88 5.33 -2.38
C PRO A 740 15.64 4.11 -3.30
N PRO A 741 14.88 4.26 -4.40
CA PRO A 741 14.54 3.15 -5.29
C PRO A 741 15.75 2.59 -6.05
N PHE A 742 15.82 1.27 -6.20
CA PHE A 742 16.79 0.55 -7.03
C PHE A 742 16.11 -0.56 -7.85
N GLU A 743 16.74 -0.96 -8.96
CA GLU A 743 16.19 -1.92 -9.91
C GLU A 743 16.34 -3.38 -9.42
N LEU A 744 15.27 -4.18 -9.55
CA LEU A 744 15.25 -5.62 -9.34
C LEU A 744 15.34 -6.33 -10.71
N PRO A 745 16.51 -6.83 -11.14
CA PRO A 745 16.74 -7.41 -12.47
C PRO A 745 15.93 -8.67 -12.77
N ARG A 746 15.44 -9.38 -11.76
CA ARG A 746 14.64 -10.60 -11.93
C ARG A 746 13.45 -10.63 -10.98
N ARG A 747 12.27 -10.85 -11.56
CA ARG A 747 11.02 -11.12 -10.83
C ARG A 747 10.97 -12.59 -10.44
N GLU A 748 10.45 -12.87 -9.25
CA GLU A 748 10.03 -14.22 -8.90
C GLU A 748 8.82 -14.57 -9.78
N VAL A 749 8.99 -15.52 -10.70
CA VAL A 749 7.89 -15.97 -11.57
C VAL A 749 7.17 -17.09 -10.85
N ILE A 750 5.92 -16.86 -10.48
CA ILE A 750 5.09 -17.87 -9.82
C ILE A 750 4.31 -18.61 -10.92
N GLU A 751 4.62 -19.88 -11.13
CA GLU A 751 3.86 -20.73 -12.05
C GLU A 751 2.53 -21.14 -11.41
N VAL A 752 1.51 -20.31 -11.59
CA VAL A 752 0.12 -20.60 -11.24
C VAL A 752 -0.73 -20.56 -12.51
N ASP A 753 -1.70 -21.47 -12.62
CA ASP A 753 -2.68 -21.49 -13.71
C ASP A 753 -3.31 -20.09 -13.88
N ARG A 754 -3.21 -19.52 -15.10
CA ARG A 754 -3.78 -18.20 -15.42
C ARG A 754 -5.28 -18.16 -15.18
N ASN A 755 -6.00 -19.28 -15.19
CA ASN A 755 -7.42 -19.32 -14.85
C ASN A 755 -7.71 -19.00 -13.37
N LEU A 756 -6.70 -19.02 -12.51
CA LEU A 756 -6.81 -18.71 -11.08
C LEU A 756 -6.34 -17.28 -10.75
N THR A 757 -5.70 -16.59 -11.71
CA THR A 757 -5.11 -15.26 -11.52
C THR A 757 -5.70 -14.21 -12.46
N HIS A 758 -5.69 -14.47 -13.77
CA HIS A 758 -6.03 -13.50 -14.82
C HIS A 758 -7.37 -13.78 -15.51
N ASN A 759 -7.63 -15.05 -15.87
CA ASN A 759 -8.73 -15.44 -16.74
C ASN A 759 -9.71 -16.39 -16.02
N PRO A 760 -10.46 -15.91 -15.02
CA PRO A 760 -11.32 -16.78 -14.24
C PRO A 760 -12.41 -17.44 -15.09
N SER A 761 -12.65 -18.73 -14.83
CA SER A 761 -13.87 -19.40 -15.31
C SER A 761 -15.12 -18.68 -14.79
N THR A 762 -16.25 -18.77 -15.50
CA THR A 762 -17.52 -18.15 -15.12
C THR A 762 -17.94 -18.47 -13.68
N ILE A 763 -17.75 -19.72 -13.22
CA ILE A 763 -18.11 -20.13 -11.85
C ILE A 763 -17.30 -19.35 -10.81
N ARG A 764 -16.00 -19.17 -11.05
CA ARG A 764 -15.10 -18.41 -10.14
C ARG A 764 -15.46 -16.93 -10.12
N TYR A 765 -15.80 -16.39 -11.29
CA TYR A 765 -16.27 -15.02 -11.39
C TYR A 765 -17.55 -14.81 -10.57
N LEU A 766 -18.56 -15.67 -10.77
CA LEU A 766 -19.81 -15.63 -10.00
C LEU A 766 -19.58 -15.83 -8.50
N ASN A 767 -18.66 -16.72 -8.10
CA ASN A 767 -18.29 -16.88 -6.69
C ASN A 767 -17.71 -15.58 -6.10
N ARG A 768 -16.78 -14.91 -6.80
CA ARG A 768 -16.22 -13.64 -6.33
C ARG A 768 -17.31 -12.57 -6.19
N VAL A 769 -18.15 -12.42 -7.21
CA VAL A 769 -19.29 -11.49 -7.17
C VAL A 769 -20.22 -11.78 -6.00
N PHE A 770 -20.52 -13.05 -5.70
CA PHE A 770 -21.33 -13.42 -4.54
C PHE A 770 -20.74 -12.93 -3.22
N TRP A 771 -19.44 -13.17 -2.98
CA TRP A 771 -18.77 -12.73 -1.75
C TRP A 771 -18.65 -11.21 -1.65
N GLU A 772 -18.41 -10.53 -2.77
CA GLU A 772 -18.39 -9.06 -2.81
C GLU A 772 -19.76 -8.47 -2.52
N LEU A 773 -20.83 -9.02 -3.09
CA LEU A 773 -22.20 -8.58 -2.81
C LEU A 773 -22.60 -8.84 -1.35
N LEU A 774 -22.13 -9.94 -0.77
CA LEU A 774 -22.40 -10.27 0.64
C LEU A 774 -21.84 -9.21 1.60
N ARG A 775 -20.76 -8.49 1.24
CA ARG A 775 -20.20 -7.40 2.07
C ARG A 775 -21.23 -6.31 2.35
N PHE A 776 -22.08 -5.98 1.38
CA PHE A 776 -23.11 -4.96 1.55
C PHE A 776 -24.21 -5.36 2.54
N THR A 777 -24.33 -6.65 2.86
CA THR A 777 -25.28 -7.15 3.86
C THR A 777 -24.74 -7.07 5.29
N LEU A 778 -23.44 -6.78 5.47
CA LEU A 778 -22.81 -6.75 6.79
C LEU A 778 -23.45 -5.69 7.72
N THR A 779 -24.01 -4.62 7.17
CA THR A 779 -24.71 -3.57 7.93
C THR A 779 -26.05 -4.02 8.51
N VAL A 780 -26.63 -5.12 8.01
CA VAL A 780 -27.91 -5.66 8.50
C VAL A 780 -27.80 -6.15 9.94
N ILE A 781 -26.73 -6.87 10.30
CA ILE A 781 -26.56 -7.42 11.66
C ILE A 781 -26.57 -6.30 12.72
N PRO A 782 -25.81 -5.20 12.60
CA PRO A 782 -25.92 -4.04 13.46
C PRO A 782 -27.34 -3.53 13.68
N VAL A 783 -28.13 -3.41 12.61
CA VAL A 783 -29.51 -2.93 12.69
C VAL A 783 -30.40 -3.91 13.48
N LEU A 784 -30.26 -5.22 13.24
CA LEU A 784 -31.02 -6.24 13.95
C LEU A 784 -30.65 -6.30 15.44
N VAL A 785 -29.36 -6.25 15.75
CA VAL A 785 -28.86 -6.23 17.14
C VAL A 785 -29.33 -4.97 17.85
N PHE A 786 -29.31 -3.81 17.19
CA PHE A 786 -29.80 -2.56 17.74
C PHE A 786 -31.31 -2.58 18.00
N SER A 787 -32.08 -3.19 17.11
CA SER A 787 -33.53 -3.39 17.31
C SER A 787 -33.81 -4.31 18.51
N ALA A 788 -33.03 -5.37 18.67
CA ALA A 788 -33.10 -6.26 19.83
C ALA A 788 -32.69 -5.55 21.13
N TRP A 789 -31.66 -4.70 21.06
CA TRP A 789 -31.19 -3.89 22.18
C TRP A 789 -32.29 -2.97 22.71
N PHE A 790 -32.99 -2.23 21.86
CA PHE A 790 -34.14 -1.40 22.27
C PHE A 790 -35.21 -2.22 22.98
N LYS A 791 -35.52 -3.42 22.47
CA LYS A 791 -36.55 -4.28 23.06
C LYS A 791 -36.14 -4.78 24.44
N LEU A 792 -34.89 -5.19 24.60
CA LEU A 792 -34.37 -5.62 25.89
C LEU A 792 -34.37 -4.46 26.89
N LEU A 793 -34.12 -3.24 26.43
CA LEU A 793 -34.03 -2.06 27.28
C LEU A 793 -35.39 -1.70 27.85
N SER A 794 -36.44 -1.71 27.01
CA SER A 794 -37.81 -1.44 27.43
C SER A 794 -38.39 -2.54 28.34
N MET A 795 -37.85 -3.75 28.30
CA MET A 795 -38.16 -4.81 29.27
C MET A 795 -37.46 -4.55 30.61
N ALA A 796 -36.15 -4.28 30.59
CA ALA A 796 -35.36 -4.07 31.80
C ALA A 796 -35.82 -2.86 32.63
N GLU A 797 -36.30 -1.80 31.98
CA GLU A 797 -36.84 -0.61 32.65
C GLU A 797 -38.00 -0.92 33.60
N ARG A 798 -38.76 -2.00 33.34
CA ARG A 798 -39.95 -2.37 34.14
C ARG A 798 -39.60 -3.17 35.40
N ASP A 799 -38.45 -3.82 35.41
CA ASP A 799 -38.09 -4.83 36.41
C ASP A 799 -37.24 -4.25 37.56
N TYR A 800 -36.60 -3.09 37.34
CA TYR A 800 -35.67 -2.47 38.29
C TYR A 800 -35.99 -1.00 38.58
N SER A 801 -35.49 -0.47 39.71
CA SER A 801 -35.58 0.96 40.00
C SER A 801 -34.80 1.76 38.96
N PHE A 802 -35.33 2.92 38.54
CA PHE A 802 -34.72 3.77 37.50
C PHE A 802 -33.22 4.04 37.67
N PRO A 803 -32.67 4.34 38.87
CA PRO A 803 -31.23 4.55 39.03
C PRO A 803 -30.38 3.30 38.75
N VAL A 804 -30.86 2.12 39.16
CA VAL A 804 -30.18 0.83 38.91
C VAL A 804 -30.24 0.50 37.43
N PHE A 805 -31.41 0.64 36.83
CA PHE A 805 -31.59 0.45 35.40
C PHE A 805 -30.63 1.33 34.59
N LEU A 806 -30.61 2.64 34.86
CA LEU A 806 -29.81 3.61 34.12
C LEU A 806 -28.29 3.46 34.33
N LEU A 807 -27.84 3.18 35.56
CA LEU A 807 -26.40 3.15 35.89
C LEU A 807 -25.78 1.75 35.81
N VAL A 808 -26.58 0.69 35.75
CA VAL A 808 -26.09 -0.71 35.74
C VAL A 808 -26.58 -1.44 34.49
N ASP A 809 -27.89 -1.53 34.28
CA ASP A 809 -28.44 -2.37 33.20
C ASP A 809 -28.13 -1.80 31.81
N VAL A 810 -28.34 -0.50 31.57
CA VAL A 810 -28.01 0.13 30.27
C VAL A 810 -26.53 -0.03 29.90
N PRO A 811 -25.56 0.28 30.79
CA PRO A 811 -24.14 0.02 30.52
C PRO A 811 -23.83 -1.46 30.26
N LEU A 812 -24.40 -2.39 31.04
CA LEU A 812 -24.16 -3.82 30.85
C LEU A 812 -24.70 -4.31 29.50
N MET A 813 -25.84 -3.80 29.05
CA MET A 813 -26.38 -4.11 27.73
C MET A 813 -25.50 -3.57 26.59
N ASN A 814 -25.01 -2.33 26.72
CA ASN A 814 -24.07 -1.74 25.76
C ASN A 814 -22.75 -2.53 25.69
N LEU A 815 -22.25 -2.99 26.84
CA LEU A 815 -21.11 -3.91 26.89
C LEU A 815 -21.44 -5.23 26.20
N GLY A 816 -22.63 -5.80 26.46
CA GLY A 816 -23.10 -7.05 25.86
C GLY A 816 -23.12 -7.00 24.33
N VAL A 817 -23.64 -5.91 23.73
CA VAL A 817 -23.61 -5.67 22.28
C VAL A 817 -22.18 -5.60 21.76
N THR A 818 -21.31 -4.87 22.45
CA THR A 818 -19.90 -4.74 22.09
C THR A 818 -19.19 -6.10 22.08
N VAL A 819 -19.39 -6.89 23.15
CA VAL A 819 -18.82 -8.24 23.28
C VAL A 819 -19.41 -9.19 22.23
N PHE A 820 -20.71 -9.08 21.93
CA PHE A 820 -21.36 -9.89 20.90
C PHE A 820 -20.67 -9.75 19.54
N PHE A 821 -20.39 -8.53 19.07
CA PHE A 821 -19.72 -8.33 17.78
C PHE A 821 -18.30 -8.91 17.74
N CYS A 822 -17.55 -8.75 18.83
CA CYS A 822 -16.23 -9.36 18.98
C CYS A 822 -16.31 -10.90 18.92
N LEU A 823 -17.24 -11.52 19.66
CA LEU A 823 -17.42 -12.97 19.66
C LEU A 823 -17.95 -13.50 18.31
N LEU A 824 -18.86 -12.76 17.67
CA LEU A 824 -19.35 -13.07 16.34
C LEU A 824 -18.20 -13.14 15.34
N LEU A 825 -17.27 -12.18 15.39
CA LEU A 825 -16.12 -12.20 14.49
C LEU A 825 -15.17 -13.36 14.77
N VAL A 826 -14.92 -13.69 16.04
CA VAL A 826 -14.16 -14.90 16.41
C VAL A 826 -14.81 -16.14 15.82
N ALA A 827 -16.13 -16.29 15.96
CA ALA A 827 -16.88 -17.40 15.39
C ALA A 827 -16.78 -17.44 13.85
N LEU A 828 -16.96 -16.29 13.17
CA LEU A 828 -16.82 -16.17 11.72
C LEU A 828 -15.43 -16.57 11.25
N LYS A 829 -14.37 -16.15 11.94
CA LYS A 829 -12.98 -16.53 11.62
C LYS A 829 -12.80 -18.03 11.63
N TRP A 830 -13.22 -18.69 12.72
CA TRP A 830 -13.05 -20.13 12.89
C TRP A 830 -13.96 -20.95 11.94
N MET A 831 -15.14 -20.42 11.60
CA MET A 831 -16.05 -21.06 10.64
C MET A 831 -15.59 -20.91 9.19
N LEU A 832 -15.13 -19.72 8.78
CA LEU A 832 -14.81 -19.42 7.37
C LEU A 832 -13.40 -19.87 6.99
N LEU A 833 -12.40 -19.63 7.84
CA LEU A 833 -10.99 -19.84 7.54
C LEU A 833 -10.36 -20.95 8.40
N GLY A 834 -10.89 -21.20 9.60
CA GLY A 834 -10.29 -22.13 10.54
C GLY A 834 -8.93 -21.63 11.04
N ARG A 835 -7.94 -22.52 11.11
CA ARG A 835 -6.55 -22.15 11.40
C ARG A 835 -5.81 -21.89 10.09
N VAL A 836 -5.44 -20.63 9.83
CA VAL A 836 -4.66 -20.27 8.65
C VAL A 836 -3.26 -20.85 8.78
N ARG A 837 -2.69 -21.31 7.65
CA ARG A 837 -1.34 -21.87 7.54
C ARG A 837 -0.57 -21.12 6.46
N PRO A 838 0.77 -21.09 6.51
CA PRO A 838 1.58 -20.57 5.41
C PRO A 838 1.20 -21.24 4.09
N GLY A 839 1.14 -20.45 3.02
CA GLY A 839 0.62 -20.93 1.74
C GLY A 839 0.51 -19.86 0.67
N ILE A 840 0.10 -20.32 -0.51
CA ILE A 840 -0.06 -19.52 -1.72
C ILE A 840 -1.52 -19.66 -2.17
N HIS A 841 -2.21 -18.54 -2.32
CA HIS A 841 -3.64 -18.47 -2.63
C HIS A 841 -3.87 -17.54 -3.82
N PRO A 842 -4.23 -18.07 -5.00
CA PRO A 842 -4.56 -17.23 -6.15
C PRO A 842 -5.78 -16.35 -5.89
N LEU A 843 -5.82 -15.16 -6.49
CA LEU A 843 -6.88 -14.15 -6.30
C LEU A 843 -8.30 -14.73 -6.53
N TRP A 844 -8.49 -15.56 -7.56
CA TRP A 844 -9.80 -16.15 -7.90
C TRP A 844 -10.09 -17.47 -7.17
N SER A 845 -9.39 -17.73 -6.07
CA SER A 845 -9.69 -18.85 -5.18
C SER A 845 -10.83 -18.51 -4.21
N CYS A 846 -11.68 -19.49 -3.89
CA CYS A 846 -12.74 -19.31 -2.89
C CYS A 846 -12.17 -19.05 -1.48
N TRP A 847 -10.93 -19.47 -1.22
CA TRP A 847 -10.22 -19.11 0.01
C TRP A 847 -10.00 -17.59 0.11
N CYS A 848 -9.46 -16.98 -0.95
CA CYS A 848 -9.21 -15.53 -1.01
C CYS A 848 -10.49 -14.71 -0.81
N SER A 849 -11.61 -15.12 -1.43
CA SER A 849 -12.90 -14.42 -1.26
C SER A 849 -13.45 -14.48 0.17
N ARG A 850 -13.29 -15.62 0.86
CA ARG A 850 -13.70 -15.76 2.28
C ARG A 850 -12.82 -14.92 3.21
N TRP A 851 -11.52 -14.90 2.92
CA TRP A 851 -10.53 -14.14 3.66
C TRP A 851 -10.84 -12.63 3.59
N ASP A 852 -11.07 -12.13 2.37
CA ASP A 852 -11.40 -10.72 2.15
C ASP A 852 -12.74 -10.33 2.81
N PHE A 853 -13.76 -11.19 2.69
CA PHE A 853 -15.03 -10.96 3.39
C PHE A 853 -14.87 -10.86 4.92
N LEU A 854 -14.07 -11.75 5.53
CA LEU A 854 -13.81 -11.72 6.96
C LEU A 854 -13.09 -10.42 7.37
N TYR A 855 -12.16 -9.93 6.56
CA TYR A 855 -11.43 -8.70 6.81
C TYR A 855 -12.35 -7.47 6.81
N VAL A 856 -13.28 -7.40 5.85
CA VAL A 856 -14.30 -6.33 5.83
C VAL A 856 -15.25 -6.44 7.03
N ALA A 857 -15.68 -7.66 7.37
CA ALA A 857 -16.49 -7.89 8.56
C ALA A 857 -15.77 -7.47 9.85
N TRP A 858 -14.45 -7.67 9.93
CA TRP A 858 -13.64 -7.19 11.06
C TRP A 858 -13.72 -5.68 11.21
N GLY A 859 -13.55 -4.95 10.12
CA GLY A 859 -13.60 -3.49 10.08
C GLY A 859 -14.93 -2.95 10.61
N ILE A 860 -16.05 -3.59 10.27
CA ILE A 860 -17.39 -3.15 10.67
C ILE A 860 -17.73 -3.58 12.11
N TYR A 861 -17.44 -4.83 12.49
CA TYR A 861 -17.93 -5.40 13.75
C TYR A 861 -16.99 -5.22 14.93
N ALA A 862 -15.70 -5.52 14.78
CA ALA A 862 -14.79 -5.59 15.92
C ALA A 862 -13.90 -4.35 16.05
N ARG A 863 -13.44 -3.76 14.93
CA ARG A 863 -12.47 -2.64 14.95
C ARG A 863 -12.90 -1.49 15.88
N PRO A 864 -14.16 -1.01 15.91
CA PRO A 864 -14.56 0.07 16.81
C PRO A 864 -14.34 -0.25 18.28
N ALA A 865 -14.67 -1.48 18.70
CA ALA A 865 -14.48 -1.96 20.06
C ALA A 865 -12.99 -2.16 20.39
N LEU A 866 -12.26 -2.85 19.50
CA LEU A 866 -10.85 -3.18 19.70
C LEU A 866 -9.94 -1.94 19.74
N THR A 867 -10.33 -0.87 19.03
CA THR A 867 -9.62 0.42 19.06
C THR A 867 -9.56 1.00 20.47
N LEU A 868 -10.59 0.79 21.30
CA LEU A 868 -10.60 1.21 22.71
C LEU A 868 -9.70 0.34 23.61
N LEU A 869 -9.37 -0.88 23.17
CA LEU A 869 -8.56 -1.84 23.90
C LEU A 869 -7.06 -1.78 23.55
N GLU A 870 -6.68 -0.98 22.56
CA GLU A 870 -5.28 -0.74 22.20
C GLU A 870 -4.46 -0.28 23.40
N GLY A 871 -3.26 -0.82 23.58
CA GLY A 871 -2.44 -0.53 24.75
C GLY A 871 -2.93 -1.17 26.06
N THR A 872 -3.80 -2.19 26.00
CA THR A 872 -4.24 -2.98 27.16
C THR A 872 -3.97 -4.47 26.95
N LEU A 873 -3.91 -5.26 28.03
CA LEU A 873 -3.81 -6.72 27.90
C LEU A 873 -5.08 -7.39 27.35
N LEU A 874 -6.23 -6.70 27.34
CA LEU A 874 -7.49 -7.25 26.82
C LEU A 874 -7.41 -7.49 25.31
N LEU A 875 -6.78 -6.57 24.58
CA LEU A 875 -6.55 -6.75 23.14
C LEU A 875 -5.66 -7.98 22.88
N ASN A 876 -4.64 -8.20 23.71
CA ASN A 876 -3.78 -9.39 23.60
C ASN A 876 -4.58 -10.68 23.77
N TRP A 877 -5.56 -10.72 24.68
CA TRP A 877 -6.44 -11.89 24.84
C TRP A 877 -7.31 -12.12 23.62
N TYR A 878 -7.88 -11.05 23.06
CA TYR A 878 -8.68 -11.13 21.84
C TYR A 878 -7.86 -11.64 20.65
N LEU A 879 -6.67 -11.08 20.42
CA LEU A 879 -5.79 -11.50 19.32
C LEU A 879 -5.33 -12.96 19.48
N ARG A 880 -5.09 -13.44 20.70
CA ARG A 880 -4.84 -14.87 20.96
C ARG A 880 -6.04 -15.74 20.58
N ALA A 881 -7.26 -15.31 20.90
CA ALA A 881 -8.48 -16.04 20.50
C ALA A 881 -8.66 -16.08 18.98
N MET A 882 -8.12 -15.09 18.26
CA MET A 882 -8.09 -15.06 16.80
C MET A 882 -6.96 -15.89 16.19
N GLY A 883 -5.96 -16.32 16.97
CA GLY A 883 -4.90 -17.25 16.54
C GLY A 883 -3.46 -16.78 16.79
N SER A 884 -3.25 -15.51 17.16
CA SER A 884 -1.90 -14.97 17.38
C SER A 884 -1.20 -15.60 18.57
N ARG A 885 0.12 -15.81 18.45
CA ARG A 885 0.94 -16.25 19.57
C ARG A 885 1.56 -15.02 20.23
N ILE A 886 1.08 -14.68 21.43
CA ILE A 886 1.53 -13.48 22.14
C ILE A 886 2.08 -13.91 23.51
N GLY A 887 3.36 -13.65 23.75
CA GLY A 887 4.08 -13.95 24.99
C GLY A 887 3.65 -13.07 26.17
N ARG A 888 4.38 -13.19 27.28
CA ARG A 888 4.18 -12.35 28.48
C ARG A 888 4.77 -10.97 28.25
N ASN A 889 4.19 -9.95 28.87
CA ASN A 889 4.71 -8.57 28.86
C ASN A 889 4.96 -7.98 27.46
N VAL A 890 4.29 -8.50 26.43
CA VAL A 890 4.33 -7.95 25.07
C VAL A 890 3.57 -6.62 25.06
N VAL A 891 4.22 -5.60 24.53
CA VAL A 891 3.65 -4.26 24.36
C VAL A 891 3.27 -4.09 22.90
N LEU A 892 1.96 -3.94 22.64
CA LEU A 892 1.43 -3.60 21.33
C LEU A 892 1.05 -2.11 21.32
N GLY A 893 1.57 -1.37 20.35
CA GLY A 893 1.21 0.03 20.10
C GLY A 893 -0.17 0.19 19.47
N GLY A 894 -0.43 1.40 18.97
CA GLY A 894 -1.62 1.67 18.16
C GLY A 894 -1.55 0.96 16.81
N GLY A 895 -2.69 0.64 16.22
CA GLY A 895 -2.80 -0.03 14.90
C GLY A 895 -3.14 -1.52 14.98
N PHE A 896 -3.18 -2.12 16.17
CA PHE A 896 -3.52 -3.54 16.36
C PHE A 896 -5.00 -3.82 16.55
N ALA A 897 -5.85 -2.78 16.56
CA ALA A 897 -7.31 -2.97 16.51
C ALA A 897 -7.77 -3.68 15.22
N GLN A 898 -6.94 -3.64 14.18
CA GLN A 898 -7.12 -4.34 12.92
C GLN A 898 -5.80 -5.03 12.56
N VAL A 899 -5.79 -6.35 12.70
CA VAL A 899 -4.64 -7.19 12.36
C VAL A 899 -5.10 -8.12 11.26
N VAL A 900 -4.31 -8.20 10.18
CA VAL A 900 -4.55 -9.19 9.13
C VAL A 900 -3.78 -10.46 9.46
N ASP A 901 -4.44 -11.60 9.27
CA ASP A 901 -3.87 -12.94 9.51
C ASP A 901 -3.23 -13.14 10.90
N PRO A 902 -4.01 -12.99 11.99
CA PRO A 902 -3.49 -13.13 13.34
C PRO A 902 -2.75 -14.45 13.59
N ASP A 903 -3.15 -15.57 12.94
CA ASP A 903 -2.47 -16.88 13.02
C ASP A 903 -0.99 -16.83 12.61
N MET A 904 -0.61 -15.87 11.76
CA MET A 904 0.75 -15.75 11.23
C MET A 904 1.68 -14.96 12.15
N LEU A 905 1.14 -14.22 13.11
CA LEU A 905 1.92 -13.32 13.95
C LEU A 905 2.33 -13.96 15.27
N ASN A 906 3.65 -13.95 15.51
CA ASN A 906 4.26 -14.49 16.72
C ASN A 906 5.07 -13.40 17.43
N PHE A 907 4.60 -12.98 18.60
CA PHE A 907 5.26 -12.02 19.48
C PHE A 907 5.75 -12.73 20.73
N GLU A 908 7.05 -12.84 20.92
CA GLU A 908 7.65 -13.49 22.08
C GLU A 908 7.81 -12.53 23.27
N GLU A 909 8.18 -13.08 24.42
CA GLU A 909 8.14 -12.39 25.71
C GLU A 909 8.91 -11.05 25.71
N GLY A 910 8.25 -10.03 26.24
CA GLY A 910 8.85 -8.71 26.43
C GLY A 910 9.10 -7.90 25.17
N SER A 911 8.67 -8.37 23.99
CA SER A 911 8.76 -7.60 22.74
C SER A 911 7.88 -6.34 22.77
N THR A 912 8.30 -5.31 22.04
CA THR A 912 7.58 -4.04 21.87
C THR A 912 7.34 -3.77 20.39
N VAL A 913 6.10 -3.65 19.99
CA VAL A 913 5.75 -3.65 18.57
C VAL A 913 4.73 -2.55 18.27
N THR A 914 5.08 -1.65 17.35
CA THR A 914 4.21 -0.53 16.94
C THR A 914 4.03 -0.42 15.42
N CYS A 915 4.54 -1.41 14.67
CA CYS A 915 4.58 -1.42 13.20
C CYS A 915 3.32 -1.99 12.53
N HIS A 916 3.26 -1.87 11.20
CA HIS A 916 2.26 -2.55 10.38
C HIS A 916 2.79 -3.89 9.87
N PHE A 917 2.02 -4.96 10.04
CA PHE A 917 2.39 -6.30 9.57
C PHE A 917 1.87 -6.57 8.17
N GLN A 918 2.75 -7.10 7.32
CA GLN A 918 2.42 -7.65 6.02
C GLN A 918 2.79 -9.14 6.01
N ALA A 919 2.13 -9.90 6.90
CA ALA A 919 2.23 -11.37 6.94
C ALA A 919 1.67 -12.03 5.68
N HIS A 920 1.00 -11.24 4.82
CA HIS A 920 0.67 -11.60 3.46
C HIS A 920 1.04 -10.46 2.51
N THR A 921 1.17 -10.79 1.23
CA THR A 921 1.22 -9.81 0.15
C THR A 921 0.70 -10.42 -1.15
N PHE A 922 0.16 -9.60 -2.03
CA PHE A 922 -0.13 -10.01 -3.40
C PHE A 922 1.11 -9.82 -4.26
N GLU A 923 1.56 -10.88 -4.91
CA GLU A 923 2.58 -10.83 -5.95
C GLU A 923 1.95 -11.42 -7.22
N ASP A 924 1.77 -10.60 -8.25
CA ASP A 924 1.13 -11.01 -9.52
C ASP A 924 -0.23 -11.72 -9.34
N ARG A 925 -1.15 -11.07 -8.58
CA ARG A 925 -2.50 -11.60 -8.28
C ARG A 925 -2.49 -12.94 -7.53
N VAL A 926 -1.39 -13.27 -6.86
CA VAL A 926 -1.26 -14.42 -5.99
C VAL A 926 -0.94 -13.95 -4.57
N LEU A 927 -1.82 -14.28 -3.63
CA LEU A 927 -1.63 -13.95 -2.22
C LEU A 927 -0.67 -14.98 -1.59
N LYS A 928 0.49 -14.51 -1.13
CA LYS A 928 1.44 -15.31 -0.36
C LYS A 928 1.28 -14.99 1.12
N ILE A 929 1.32 -16.01 1.96
CA ILE A 929 1.14 -15.89 3.41
C ILE A 929 2.21 -16.73 4.11
N ASP A 930 2.89 -16.16 5.11
CA ASP A 930 3.89 -16.87 5.92
C ASP A 930 3.99 -16.24 7.33
N HIS A 931 4.63 -16.95 8.26
CA HIS A 931 4.77 -16.49 9.65
C HIS A 931 5.70 -15.29 9.77
N VAL A 932 5.41 -14.40 10.72
CA VAL A 932 6.33 -13.34 11.16
C VAL A 932 6.67 -13.59 12.64
N TRP A 933 7.96 -13.51 12.96
CA TRP A 933 8.50 -13.78 14.30
C TRP A 933 9.16 -12.53 14.87
N ILE A 934 8.69 -12.09 16.03
CA ILE A 934 9.35 -11.08 16.85
C ILE A 934 9.86 -11.78 18.11
N ARG A 935 11.17 -11.99 18.18
CA ARG A 935 11.83 -12.74 19.26
C ARG A 935 11.86 -11.95 20.58
N PRO A 936 12.27 -12.58 21.70
CA PRO A 936 12.12 -11.97 23.02
C PRO A 936 12.88 -10.65 23.14
N GLY A 937 12.24 -9.66 23.78
CA GLY A 937 12.82 -8.33 24.00
C GLY A 937 13.02 -7.47 22.74
N ALA A 938 12.71 -7.96 21.55
CA ALA A 938 12.85 -7.20 20.32
C ALA A 938 11.87 -6.01 20.26
N THR A 939 12.29 -4.93 19.60
CA THR A 939 11.50 -3.71 19.39
C THR A 939 11.37 -3.43 17.90
N VAL A 940 10.14 -3.31 17.40
CA VAL A 940 9.86 -2.91 16.03
C VAL A 940 9.04 -1.63 16.04
N ALA A 941 9.65 -0.54 15.57
CA ALA A 941 9.10 0.80 15.67
C ALA A 941 8.01 1.10 14.63
N GLY A 942 7.32 2.23 14.80
CA GLY A 942 6.14 2.59 14.02
C GLY A 942 6.45 2.76 12.54
N ASN A 943 5.45 2.52 11.68
CA ASN A 943 5.56 2.63 10.21
C ASN A 943 6.59 1.69 9.55
N ALA A 944 7.34 0.88 10.30
CA ALA A 944 8.11 -0.21 9.72
C ALA A 944 7.17 -1.25 9.09
N VAL A 945 7.67 -1.98 8.10
CA VAL A 945 6.95 -3.03 7.38
C VAL A 945 7.69 -4.35 7.52
N MET A 946 7.06 -5.32 8.17
CA MET A 946 7.55 -6.69 8.26
C MET A 946 6.88 -7.53 7.18
N LEU A 947 7.63 -7.97 6.17
CA LEU A 947 7.14 -8.89 5.15
C LEU A 947 7.03 -10.32 5.69
N TYR A 948 6.16 -11.11 5.06
CA TYR A 948 5.93 -12.51 5.38
C TYR A 948 7.24 -13.31 5.46
N GLY A 949 7.36 -14.15 6.49
CA GLY A 949 8.57 -14.95 6.75
C GLY A 949 9.63 -14.24 7.58
N ALA A 950 9.53 -12.93 7.84
CA ALA A 950 10.54 -12.19 8.59
C ALA A 950 10.72 -12.72 10.03
N ASP A 951 11.96 -12.75 10.50
CA ASP A 951 12.35 -13.19 11.84
C ASP A 951 13.28 -12.17 12.50
N VAL A 952 12.75 -11.40 13.45
CA VAL A 952 13.48 -10.34 14.16
C VAL A 952 14.11 -10.92 15.42
N GLY A 953 15.45 -11.02 15.44
CA GLY A 953 16.25 -11.57 16.54
C GLY A 953 16.00 -10.96 17.92
N ALA A 954 16.43 -11.67 18.96
CA ALA A 954 16.17 -11.28 20.35
C ALA A 954 16.89 -9.97 20.72
N ASN A 955 16.20 -9.07 21.44
CA ASN A 955 16.69 -7.75 21.82
C ASN A 955 17.18 -6.89 20.63
N THR A 956 16.64 -7.12 19.45
CA THR A 956 16.94 -6.35 18.23
C THR A 956 16.01 -5.15 18.13
N TYR A 957 16.52 -4.03 17.65
CA TYR A 957 15.72 -2.84 17.35
C TYR A 957 15.60 -2.65 15.84
N VAL A 958 14.38 -2.46 15.34
CA VAL A 958 14.11 -2.09 13.96
C VAL A 958 13.54 -0.68 13.93
N ALA A 959 14.29 0.22 13.29
CA ALA A 959 13.97 1.64 13.22
C ALA A 959 12.69 1.90 12.43
N PRO A 960 12.03 3.04 12.66
CA PRO A 960 10.80 3.38 11.97
C PRO A 960 10.97 3.45 10.45
N HIS A 961 9.88 3.23 9.72
CA HIS A 961 9.82 3.23 8.24
C HIS A 961 10.63 2.13 7.55
N SER A 962 11.40 1.34 8.30
CA SER A 962 12.25 0.29 7.74
C SER A 962 11.44 -0.87 7.17
N VAL A 963 11.97 -1.53 6.15
CA VAL A 963 11.34 -2.70 5.51
C VAL A 963 12.24 -3.92 5.67
N VAL A 964 11.76 -4.91 6.41
CA VAL A 964 12.42 -6.21 6.56
C VAL A 964 11.92 -7.13 5.46
N MET A 965 12.85 -7.71 4.71
CA MET A 965 12.53 -8.51 3.52
C MET A 965 11.88 -9.85 3.89
N LYS A 966 11.18 -10.43 2.92
CA LYS A 966 10.55 -11.75 3.07
C LYS A 966 11.58 -12.80 3.47
N ARG A 967 11.27 -13.60 4.49
CA ARG A 967 12.17 -14.65 5.04
C ARG A 967 13.55 -14.15 5.49
N GLU A 968 13.70 -12.86 5.75
CA GLU A 968 14.93 -12.29 6.27
C GLU A 968 15.03 -12.52 7.79
N VAL A 969 16.17 -13.03 8.24
CA VAL A 969 16.50 -13.22 9.66
C VAL A 969 17.42 -12.08 10.12
N LEU A 970 16.99 -11.35 11.14
CA LEU A 970 17.77 -10.30 11.78
C LEU A 970 18.53 -10.85 12.98
N LEU A 971 19.80 -10.48 13.11
CA LEU A 971 20.64 -10.92 14.22
C LEU A 971 20.16 -10.32 15.55
N PRO A 972 20.32 -11.05 16.67
CA PRO A 972 19.99 -10.55 18.00
C PRO A 972 20.89 -9.37 18.42
N ARG A 973 20.38 -8.49 19.29
CA ARG A 973 21.11 -7.37 19.92
C ARG A 973 21.75 -6.38 18.92
N ARG A 974 21.07 -6.13 17.79
CA ARG A 974 21.48 -5.18 16.75
C ARG A 974 20.41 -4.12 16.49
N SER A 975 20.82 -2.98 15.96
CA SER A 975 19.91 -1.95 15.41
C SER A 975 19.88 -2.06 13.89
N TYR A 976 18.67 -2.02 13.30
CA TYR A 976 18.46 -2.07 11.86
C TYR A 976 17.65 -0.85 11.39
N ALA A 977 18.06 -0.26 10.26
CA ALA A 977 17.34 0.81 9.59
C ALA A 977 17.44 0.68 8.07
N GLY A 978 16.38 1.05 7.34
CA GLY A 978 16.40 1.15 5.87
C GLY A 978 15.33 0.38 5.15
N CYS A 979 15.23 0.64 3.84
CA CYS A 979 14.34 -0.05 2.91
C CYS A 979 15.17 -0.53 1.68
N PRO A 980 15.66 -1.80 1.68
CA PRO A 980 15.60 -2.80 2.75
C PRO A 980 16.48 -2.46 3.95
N VAL A 981 16.27 -3.15 5.07
CA VAL A 981 17.05 -2.93 6.31
C VAL A 981 18.55 -3.20 6.15
N THR A 982 19.33 -2.37 6.83
CA THR A 982 20.78 -2.48 6.99
C THR A 982 21.15 -2.35 8.47
N ILE A 983 22.29 -2.91 8.90
CA ILE A 983 22.74 -2.76 10.29
C ILE A 983 23.17 -1.31 10.50
N GLN A 984 22.54 -0.63 11.45
CA GLN A 984 22.88 0.75 11.78
C GLN A 984 24.20 0.78 12.56
N ARG A 985 25.19 1.52 12.03
CA ARG A 985 26.41 1.87 12.76
C ARG A 985 26.19 3.25 13.38
N HIS A 986 26.34 3.39 14.70
CA HIS A 986 26.18 4.70 15.32
C HIS A 986 27.35 5.59 14.87
N GLN A 987 27.07 6.67 14.13
CA GLN A 987 27.98 7.81 14.15
C GLN A 987 27.92 8.38 15.57
N GLU A 988 29.07 8.58 16.21
CA GLU A 988 29.17 9.26 17.50
C GLU A 988 28.37 10.56 17.42
N SER A 989 27.17 10.56 18.00
CA SER A 989 26.40 11.78 18.17
C SER A 989 27.22 12.67 19.09
N ILE A 990 27.67 13.81 18.56
CA ILE A 990 28.29 14.90 19.31
C ILE A 990 27.53 15.03 20.64
N LYS A 991 28.20 14.70 21.75
CA LYS A 991 27.64 14.90 23.09
C LYS A 991 27.08 16.31 23.15
N PRO A 992 25.82 16.52 23.56
CA PRO A 992 25.37 17.87 23.86
C PRO A 992 26.30 18.37 24.97
N GLU A 993 27.08 19.42 24.67
CA GLU A 993 27.76 20.17 25.70
C GLU A 993 26.70 20.54 26.73
N SER A 994 26.88 20.03 27.94
CA SER A 994 26.14 20.46 29.12
C SER A 994 26.45 21.93 29.36
N GLN A 995 25.76 22.83 28.67
CA GLN A 995 25.71 24.22 29.07
C GLN A 995 24.69 24.32 30.20
N SER A 996 25.23 24.28 31.41
CA SER A 996 24.60 24.85 32.59
C SER A 996 24.18 26.29 32.28
N ILE A 997 22.87 26.59 32.36
CA ILE A 997 22.23 27.72 33.06
C ILE A 997 20.71 27.56 32.95
#